data_AF-A0A7J4EKZ0-F1
#
_entry.id   AF-A0A7J4EKZ0-F1
#
_cell.length_a   1.000
_cell.length_b   1.000
_cell.length_c   1.000
_cell.angle_alpha   90.00
_cell.angle_beta   90.00
_cell.angle_gamma   90.00
#
_symmetry.space_group_name_H-M   'P 1'
#
loop_
_entity.id
_entity.type
_entity.pdbx_description
1 polymer ?
#
loop_
_entity_poly.entity_id
_entity_poly.type
_entity_poly.pdbx_seq_one_letter_code
_entity_poly.pdbx_strand_id
1 'polypeptide(L)'
;MKTITPTLNTFSKPVNKTKNAEKPIFISSLNPKEKIVVVLSAYACKVDYFKSKNIERDLFAELLKTNDLQWIKGIVKGFDDPKLVRLFHAVIKRADDVHNKILNKIAIKKSHVFIDGMEIGKISIFYKATLPYELQARISYDSLFDRFFVFLQQKYKIIVLDENDSYVKLFVPESKFYLDKVWNEFIDNIFSMQELKKTFILLLNSYKIADRGFGTLEVPIVSKDQALLMSSFYLSPYYKSLDNTRRIEKDLKELNAELDAIKASENSESKKQKRIKKLEKKIEKSKKDLEKNKTIYETHINKIKNIEKDFEKDFKTIRKTTKLFNNIGSTQIQTQSIAKSLDEIKKLVKMSLDQYFKIPPLLYSELPSQEWRSAGDDDTDFCYSCGKKFKKSEETFKTNKFIFENPQQRPQSSAVAKHPKVCGACAAISIVSPIKMSDSVIVAQLSDNFLIRQQLIEHLRMLTLGELNLFAGKYLLITSERIGNKPVSAKIGKKQYGLFKLASILPREVFETYKNEIVILANGASIPILSRHLTWLNYLIDIFNLKYLLTKGKSEFATVSEVIRLIEKDEVLFALYKLISSNIYTQKPYLLEDLRKEHVRWLEMDEEVKKAQLFRDVAALSGLTYAFCNYVESEARKKEKDTKREVRKLIEEITDPYHFVYKTADNLSGTSARLYFNPDVHFCYEEAKKLLEKISIASSEREVVENDKKYLKLYFDDLIKAYTYLFEERYKTDKDQQNFTYELKLGLYARFPQYIKEKDVK
;
A
#
# COMPACT_ATOMS: atom_id res chain seq x y z
N MET A 1 -11.50 -41.10 2.48
CA MET A 1 -10.13 -40.70 2.08
C MET A 1 -9.87 -41.21 0.68
N LYS A 2 -10.02 -40.34 -0.33
CA LYS A 2 -9.55 -40.54 -1.71
C LYS A 2 -8.70 -39.32 -2.03
N THR A 3 -7.45 -39.58 -2.36
CA THR A 3 -6.42 -38.61 -2.77
C THR A 3 -6.81 -37.98 -4.09
N ILE A 4 -7.04 -36.66 -4.09
CA ILE A 4 -7.16 -35.86 -5.31
C ILE A 4 -5.82 -35.15 -5.50
N THR A 5 -5.03 -35.68 -6.42
CA THR A 5 -3.81 -35.10 -6.96
C THR A 5 -4.20 -33.95 -7.89
N PRO A 6 -3.66 -32.72 -7.75
CA PRO A 6 -3.87 -31.69 -8.76
C PRO A 6 -2.95 -32.01 -9.95
N THR A 7 -3.57 -32.40 -11.07
CA THR A 7 -2.94 -32.54 -12.37
C THR A 7 -2.36 -31.20 -12.82
N LEU A 8 -1.05 -31.18 -13.01
CA LEU A 8 -0.35 -30.19 -13.82
C LEU A 8 -0.97 -30.19 -15.22
N ASN A 9 -1.63 -29.08 -15.59
CA ASN A 9 -2.03 -28.86 -16.97
C ASN A 9 -0.79 -28.78 -17.85
N THR A 10 -0.64 -29.81 -18.67
CA THR A 10 0.31 -29.95 -19.75
C THR A 10 -0.01 -28.91 -20.83
N PHE A 11 0.89 -27.94 -21.00
CA PHE A 11 0.92 -27.12 -22.21
C PHE A 11 1.40 -28.01 -23.38
N SER A 12 0.47 -28.50 -24.20
CA SER A 12 0.77 -28.84 -25.60
C SER A 12 -0.51 -28.96 -26.43
N LYS A 13 -0.73 -28.00 -27.34
CA LYS A 13 -0.64 -28.23 -28.79
C LYS A 13 -0.81 -26.91 -29.57
N PRO A 14 -0.20 -26.82 -30.77
CA PRO A 14 0.07 -25.57 -31.46
C PRO A 14 -1.17 -25.08 -32.20
N VAL A 15 -1.66 -23.90 -31.85
CA VAL A 15 -2.64 -23.19 -32.66
C VAL A 15 -1.88 -22.37 -33.69
N ASN A 16 -2.08 -22.78 -34.95
CA ASN A 16 -1.81 -22.11 -36.22
C ASN A 16 -0.98 -20.83 -36.23
N LYS A 17 0.08 -20.90 -37.05
CA LYS A 17 0.81 -19.77 -37.65
C LYS A 17 -0.17 -18.75 -38.26
N THR A 18 -0.61 -17.76 -37.50
CA THR A 18 -0.99 -16.47 -38.06
C THR A 18 0.23 -15.55 -37.96
N LYS A 19 0.79 -15.22 -39.12
CA LYS A 19 1.71 -14.10 -39.32
C LYS A 19 1.02 -12.80 -38.85
N ASN A 20 1.08 -12.50 -37.57
CA ASN A 20 0.95 -11.13 -37.10
C ASN A 20 2.36 -10.53 -37.15
N ALA A 21 2.77 -10.09 -38.34
CA ALA A 21 3.73 -9.01 -38.42
C ALA A 21 3.10 -7.83 -37.68
N GLU A 22 3.73 -7.39 -36.59
CA GLU A 22 3.32 -6.23 -35.82
C GLU A 22 3.10 -5.06 -36.78
N LYS A 23 1.86 -4.56 -36.87
CA LYS A 23 1.55 -3.37 -37.65
C LYS A 23 2.38 -2.21 -37.08
N PRO A 24 3.02 -1.38 -37.92
CA PRO A 24 3.71 -0.18 -37.44
C PRO A 24 2.73 0.70 -36.65
N ILE A 25 3.16 1.16 -35.47
CA ILE A 25 2.39 2.05 -34.61
C ILE A 25 2.19 3.37 -35.38
N PHE A 26 0.99 3.60 -35.90
CA PHE A 26 0.68 4.81 -36.67
C PHE A 26 0.58 6.03 -35.75
N ILE A 27 1.48 7.02 -35.94
CA ILE A 27 1.38 8.34 -35.31
C ILE A 27 0.45 9.21 -36.18
N SER A 28 -0.85 8.95 -36.15
CA SER A 28 -1.82 9.65 -37.03
C SER A 28 -2.60 10.77 -36.35
N SER A 29 -2.73 10.76 -35.02
CA SER A 29 -3.48 11.81 -34.29
C SER A 29 -3.08 11.90 -32.81
N LEU A 30 -3.32 13.08 -32.21
CA LEU A 30 -3.30 13.31 -30.77
C LEU A 30 -4.74 13.50 -30.29
N ASN A 31 -5.12 12.81 -29.21
CA ASN A 31 -6.38 13.07 -28.53
C ASN A 31 -6.36 14.45 -27.84
N PRO A 32 -7.51 15.01 -27.42
CA PRO A 32 -7.56 16.33 -26.79
C PRO A 32 -6.65 16.45 -25.56
N LYS A 33 -6.54 15.40 -24.73
CA LYS A 33 -5.66 15.41 -23.55
C LYS A 33 -4.19 15.47 -23.94
N GLU A 34 -3.74 14.65 -24.90
CA GLU A 34 -2.36 14.67 -25.40
C GLU A 34 -2.01 16.04 -26.01
N LYS A 35 -2.92 16.63 -26.79
CA LYS A 35 -2.75 17.97 -27.38
C LYS A 35 -2.45 19.03 -26.31
N ILE A 36 -3.17 18.99 -25.19
CA ILE A 36 -2.95 19.90 -24.05
C ILE A 36 -1.55 19.74 -23.47
N VAL A 37 -1.12 18.50 -23.21
CA VAL A 37 0.20 18.27 -22.60
C VAL A 37 1.32 18.72 -23.54
N VAL A 38 1.19 18.44 -24.84
CA VAL A 38 2.14 18.89 -25.87
C VAL A 38 2.26 20.41 -25.89
N VAL A 39 1.14 21.12 -25.83
CA VAL A 39 1.15 22.58 -25.81
C VAL A 39 1.81 23.13 -24.53
N LEU A 40 1.49 22.55 -23.36
CA LEU A 40 2.11 22.93 -22.10
C LEU A 40 3.63 22.70 -22.10
N SER A 41 4.08 21.58 -22.66
CA SER A 41 5.50 21.25 -22.84
C SER A 41 6.21 22.25 -23.76
N ALA A 42 5.66 22.52 -24.94
CA ALA A 42 6.23 23.49 -25.88
C ALA A 42 6.28 24.91 -25.30
N TYR A 43 5.23 25.30 -24.56
CA TYR A 43 5.20 26.57 -23.84
C TYR A 43 6.28 26.65 -22.75
N ALA A 44 6.44 25.60 -21.93
CA ALA A 44 7.49 25.53 -20.90
C ALA A 44 8.91 25.62 -21.48
N CYS A 45 9.11 25.12 -22.70
CA CYS A 45 10.36 25.26 -23.45
C CYS A 45 10.56 26.62 -24.12
N LYS A 46 9.58 27.53 -24.06
CA LYS A 46 9.58 28.81 -24.79
C LYS A 46 9.88 28.59 -26.28
N VAL A 47 9.23 27.62 -26.89
CA VAL A 47 9.27 27.42 -28.35
C VAL A 47 8.88 28.72 -29.06
N ASP A 48 9.46 29.00 -30.23
CA ASP A 48 9.41 30.32 -30.88
C ASP A 48 7.99 30.82 -31.17
N TYR A 49 7.05 29.90 -31.42
CA TYR A 49 5.62 30.21 -31.51
C TYR A 49 5.10 30.95 -30.27
N PHE A 50 5.46 30.51 -29.05
CA PHE A 50 4.99 31.13 -27.81
C PHE A 50 5.75 32.41 -27.47
N LYS A 51 7.02 32.53 -27.87
CA LYS A 51 7.78 33.79 -27.72
C LYS A 51 7.16 34.92 -28.54
N SER A 52 6.70 34.62 -29.75
CA SER A 52 6.26 35.64 -30.72
C SER A 52 4.81 36.12 -30.54
N LYS A 53 3.96 35.38 -29.82
CA LYS A 53 2.50 35.59 -29.89
C LYS A 53 1.78 35.95 -28.56
N ASN A 54 2.47 36.01 -27.42
CA ASN A 54 1.89 36.37 -26.11
C ASN A 54 0.55 35.65 -25.76
N ILE A 55 0.45 34.35 -26.08
CA ILE A 55 -0.80 33.53 -26.03
C ILE A 55 -1.08 32.96 -24.63
N GLU A 56 -0.37 33.40 -23.59
CA GLU A 56 -0.32 32.71 -22.29
C GLU A 56 -1.69 32.58 -21.61
N ARG A 57 -2.48 33.67 -21.60
CA ARG A 57 -3.82 33.67 -21.00
C ARG A 57 -4.81 32.83 -21.80
N ASP A 58 -4.82 33.01 -23.13
CA ASP A 58 -5.76 32.32 -24.01
C ASP A 58 -5.50 30.81 -24.03
N LEU A 59 -4.22 30.41 -23.98
CA LEU A 59 -3.83 29.02 -23.84
C LEU A 59 -4.44 28.40 -22.57
N PHE A 60 -4.16 28.97 -21.40
CA PHE A 60 -4.62 28.35 -20.16
C PHE A 60 -6.14 28.41 -19.98
N ALA A 61 -6.79 29.48 -20.45
CA ALA A 61 -8.25 29.56 -20.47
C ALA A 61 -8.85 28.46 -21.35
N GLU A 62 -8.23 28.13 -22.49
CA GLU A 62 -8.61 27.00 -23.33
C GLU A 62 -8.49 25.66 -22.60
N LEU A 63 -7.37 25.44 -21.89
CA LEU A 63 -7.11 24.17 -21.23
C LEU A 63 -8.16 23.85 -20.16
N LEU A 64 -8.60 24.86 -19.39
CA LEU A 64 -9.62 24.72 -18.34
C LEU A 64 -11.01 24.30 -18.86
N LYS A 65 -11.26 24.37 -20.18
CA LYS A 65 -12.52 23.91 -20.79
C LYS A 65 -12.64 22.39 -20.81
N THR A 66 -11.53 21.68 -20.62
CA THR A 66 -11.62 20.25 -20.34
C THR A 66 -12.19 20.09 -18.94
N ASN A 67 -13.27 19.31 -18.79
CA ASN A 67 -13.97 19.04 -17.52
C ASN A 67 -13.09 18.36 -16.42
N ASP A 68 -11.77 18.39 -16.57
CA ASP A 68 -10.78 17.63 -15.81
C ASP A 68 -9.73 18.58 -15.18
N LEU A 69 -10.21 19.56 -14.39
CA LEU A 69 -9.37 20.58 -13.74
C LEU A 69 -8.28 19.97 -12.85
N GLN A 70 -8.59 18.88 -12.15
CA GLN A 70 -7.63 18.19 -11.29
C GLN A 70 -6.48 17.58 -12.11
N TRP A 71 -6.80 16.97 -13.26
CA TRP A 71 -5.80 16.42 -14.17
C TRP A 71 -4.83 17.50 -14.69
N ILE A 72 -5.35 18.64 -15.15
CA ILE A 72 -4.48 19.74 -15.65
C ILE A 72 -3.58 20.26 -14.53
N LYS A 73 -4.12 20.40 -13.31
CA LYS A 73 -3.36 20.84 -12.14
C LYS A 73 -2.18 19.91 -11.85
N GLY A 74 -2.40 18.59 -11.94
CA GLY A 74 -1.35 17.58 -11.78
C GLY A 74 -0.23 17.76 -12.82
N ILE A 75 -0.60 17.93 -14.09
CA ILE A 75 0.37 18.15 -15.19
C ILE A 75 1.19 19.42 -14.97
N VAL A 76 0.52 20.54 -14.68
CA VAL A 76 1.14 21.85 -14.45
C VAL A 76 2.18 21.79 -13.34
N LYS A 77 1.85 21.13 -12.21
CA LYS A 77 2.81 20.90 -11.13
C LYS A 77 3.98 20.01 -11.54
N GLY A 78 3.73 19.00 -12.37
CA GLY A 78 4.76 18.07 -12.84
C GLY A 78 5.91 18.75 -13.63
N PHE A 79 5.64 19.87 -14.30
CA PHE A 79 6.65 20.65 -15.01
C PHE A 79 7.60 21.46 -14.11
N ASP A 80 7.26 21.64 -12.84
CA ASP A 80 8.01 22.44 -11.85
C ASP A 80 8.39 23.85 -12.39
N ASP A 81 7.47 24.48 -13.12
CA ASP A 81 7.65 25.83 -13.67
C ASP A 81 6.79 26.84 -12.87
N PRO A 82 7.42 27.73 -12.06
CA PRO A 82 6.70 28.69 -11.24
C PRO A 82 5.85 29.69 -12.04
N LYS A 83 6.20 29.97 -13.31
CA LYS A 83 5.40 30.84 -14.18
C LYS A 83 4.14 30.09 -14.61
N LEU A 84 4.29 28.84 -15.03
CA LEU A 84 3.20 27.97 -15.47
C LEU A 84 2.19 27.73 -14.33
N VAL A 85 2.68 27.44 -13.11
CA VAL A 85 1.84 27.27 -11.91
C VAL A 85 1.10 28.55 -11.53
N ARG A 86 1.77 29.71 -11.54
CA ARG A 86 1.13 31.00 -11.22
C ARG A 86 0.05 31.35 -12.23
N LEU A 87 0.32 31.15 -13.51
CA LEU A 87 -0.62 31.43 -14.59
C LEU A 87 -1.86 30.55 -14.49
N PHE A 88 -1.70 29.24 -14.30
CA PHE A 88 -2.81 28.31 -14.10
C PHE A 88 -3.71 28.73 -12.91
N HIS A 89 -3.13 29.06 -11.76
CA HIS A 89 -3.91 29.54 -10.62
C HIS A 89 -4.60 30.89 -10.87
N ALA A 90 -3.96 31.81 -11.60
CA ALA A 90 -4.55 33.10 -11.93
C ALA A 90 -5.76 32.97 -12.86
N VAL A 91 -5.73 32.02 -13.79
CA VAL A 91 -6.84 31.77 -14.73
C VAL A 91 -7.97 31.00 -14.05
N ILE A 92 -7.70 30.01 -13.20
CA ILE A 92 -8.74 29.31 -12.40
C ILE A 92 -9.60 30.30 -11.61
N LYS A 93 -8.99 31.34 -11.04
CA LYS A 93 -9.71 32.35 -10.24
C LYS A 93 -10.63 33.26 -11.06
N ARG A 94 -10.56 33.23 -12.40
CA ARG A 94 -11.21 34.18 -13.32
C ARG A 94 -12.08 33.49 -14.38
N ALA A 95 -12.38 32.22 -14.18
CA ALA A 95 -13.05 31.42 -15.20
C ALA A 95 -14.56 31.75 -15.24
N ASP A 96 -14.92 32.73 -16.06
CA ASP A 96 -16.27 32.89 -16.63
C ASP A 96 -16.25 32.46 -18.11
N ASP A 97 -17.38 31.90 -18.58
CA ASP A 97 -17.61 31.23 -19.88
C ASP A 97 -16.83 31.79 -21.08
N VAL A 98 -16.21 30.93 -21.92
CA VAL A 98 -15.93 31.15 -23.37
C VAL A 98 -15.23 29.94 -24.05
N HIS A 99 -15.34 29.83 -25.38
CA HIS A 99 -15.17 28.69 -26.32
C HIS A 99 -13.80 28.47 -27.03
N ASN A 100 -13.64 27.27 -27.64
CA ASN A 100 -12.42 26.62 -28.13
C ASN A 100 -11.71 27.22 -29.38
N LYS A 101 -10.40 27.52 -29.32
CA LYS A 101 -9.58 28.02 -30.46
C LYS A 101 -8.21 27.36 -30.69
N ILE A 102 -7.48 26.89 -29.67
CA ILE A 102 -6.06 26.49 -29.82
C ILE A 102 -5.90 25.00 -30.14
N LEU A 103 -6.70 24.12 -29.54
CA LEU A 103 -6.55 22.66 -29.72
C LEU A 103 -6.89 22.19 -31.15
N ASN A 104 -7.71 22.96 -31.87
CA ASN A 104 -8.10 22.68 -33.26
C ASN A 104 -6.99 23.03 -34.26
N LYS A 105 -5.99 23.81 -33.85
CA LYS A 105 -4.88 24.27 -34.71
C LYS A 105 -3.66 23.34 -34.69
N ILE A 106 -3.70 22.30 -33.87
CA ILE A 106 -2.60 21.34 -33.72
C ILE A 106 -2.70 20.30 -34.84
N ALA A 107 -1.64 20.21 -35.65
CA ALA A 107 -1.51 19.23 -36.72
C ALA A 107 -0.24 18.38 -36.53
N ILE A 108 -0.30 17.12 -36.95
CA ILE A 108 0.86 16.22 -36.98
C ILE A 108 1.23 15.93 -38.43
N LYS A 109 2.49 16.12 -38.82
CA LYS A 109 3.02 15.74 -40.13
C LYS A 109 4.31 14.98 -39.95
N LYS A 110 4.38 13.71 -40.39
CA LYS A 110 5.59 12.86 -40.31
C LYS A 110 6.22 12.83 -38.90
N SER A 111 5.38 12.71 -37.87
CA SER A 111 5.75 12.77 -36.44
C SER A 111 6.17 14.13 -35.89
N HIS A 112 6.26 15.18 -36.72
CA HIS A 112 6.44 16.55 -36.26
C HIS A 112 5.08 17.17 -35.90
N VAL A 113 5.06 17.96 -34.82
CA VAL A 113 3.84 18.61 -34.33
C VAL A 113 3.92 20.10 -34.64
N PHE A 114 2.83 20.62 -35.20
CA PHE A 114 2.71 22.01 -35.64
C PHE A 114 1.53 22.68 -34.94
N ILE A 115 1.68 23.98 -34.64
CA ILE A 115 0.60 24.87 -34.21
C ILE A 115 0.59 26.06 -35.15
N ASP A 116 -0.53 26.31 -35.83
CA ASP A 116 -0.65 27.37 -36.84
C ASP A 116 0.48 27.33 -37.90
N GLY A 117 0.91 26.13 -38.28
CA GLY A 117 1.98 25.91 -39.25
C GLY A 117 3.41 26.09 -38.74
N MET A 118 3.62 26.55 -37.50
CA MET A 118 4.93 26.55 -36.85
C MET A 118 5.21 25.21 -36.18
N GLU A 119 6.38 24.64 -36.42
CA GLU A 119 6.81 23.42 -35.73
C GLU A 119 7.04 23.73 -34.24
N ILE A 120 6.56 22.85 -33.37
CA ILE A 120 6.78 22.99 -31.92
C ILE A 120 7.58 21.83 -31.31
N GLY A 121 7.84 20.80 -32.10
CA GLY A 121 8.59 19.62 -31.68
C GLY A 121 8.20 18.37 -32.47
N LYS A 122 8.62 17.21 -31.97
CA LYS A 122 8.38 15.91 -32.60
C LYS A 122 7.92 14.85 -31.61
N ILE A 123 7.14 13.90 -32.08
CA ILE A 123 6.77 12.67 -31.38
C ILE A 123 7.80 11.61 -31.73
N SER A 124 8.41 10.99 -30.71
CA SER A 124 9.38 9.91 -30.86
C SER A 124 8.92 8.69 -30.07
N ILE A 125 9.07 7.51 -30.64
CA ILE A 125 8.76 6.23 -29.96
C ILE A 125 10.09 5.58 -29.61
N PHE A 126 10.21 5.13 -28.36
CA PHE A 126 11.35 4.36 -27.87
C PHE A 126 10.86 3.03 -27.29
N TYR A 127 11.64 1.98 -27.51
CA TYR A 127 11.37 0.65 -26.98
C TYR A 127 12.08 0.48 -25.63
N LYS A 128 11.37 -0.07 -24.66
CA LYS A 128 11.91 -0.35 -23.33
C LYS A 128 12.73 -1.63 -23.34
N ALA A 129 13.79 -1.66 -22.54
CA ALA A 129 14.42 -2.90 -22.14
C ALA A 129 13.37 -3.80 -21.48
N THR A 130 13.44 -5.10 -21.77
CA THR A 130 12.53 -6.08 -21.19
C THR A 130 12.61 -6.05 -19.67
N LEU A 131 11.46 -5.94 -19.03
CA LEU A 131 11.39 -5.91 -17.58
C LEU A 131 11.89 -7.24 -16.99
N PRO A 132 12.69 -7.18 -15.90
CA PRO A 132 13.13 -8.39 -15.22
C PRO A 132 11.98 -9.31 -14.76
N TYR A 133 12.29 -10.60 -14.68
CA TYR A 133 11.38 -11.61 -14.13
C TYR A 133 11.34 -11.57 -12.60
N GLU A 134 12.48 -11.31 -11.97
CA GLU A 134 12.57 -11.17 -10.51
C GLU A 134 11.85 -9.88 -10.07
N LEU A 135 10.96 -10.01 -9.08
CA LEU A 135 9.99 -8.97 -8.71
C LEU A 135 10.65 -7.69 -8.20
N GLN A 136 11.67 -7.79 -7.34
CA GLN A 136 12.37 -6.61 -6.82
C GLN A 136 13.07 -5.85 -7.95
N ALA A 137 13.71 -6.56 -8.89
CA ALA A 137 14.35 -5.97 -10.05
C ALA A 137 13.34 -5.30 -10.97
N ARG A 138 12.18 -5.93 -11.21
CA ARG A 138 11.08 -5.34 -11.98
C ARG A 138 10.64 -4.01 -11.38
N ILE A 139 10.35 -3.98 -10.07
CA ILE A 139 9.99 -2.76 -9.34
C ILE A 139 11.08 -1.69 -9.50
N SER A 140 12.36 -2.09 -9.42
CA SER A 140 13.49 -1.18 -9.58
C SER A 140 13.60 -0.61 -10.99
N TYR A 141 13.35 -1.40 -12.03
CA TYR A 141 13.34 -0.94 -13.42
C TYR A 141 12.17 0.00 -13.70
N ASP A 142 10.96 -0.38 -13.30
CA ASP A 142 9.76 0.45 -13.44
C ASP A 142 9.93 1.80 -12.70
N SER A 143 10.42 1.76 -11.47
CA SER A 143 10.72 2.97 -10.70
C SER A 143 11.81 3.82 -11.35
N LEU A 144 12.82 3.20 -11.97
CA LEU A 144 13.87 3.93 -12.69
C LEU A 144 13.32 4.63 -13.93
N PHE A 145 12.46 3.96 -14.71
CA PHE A 145 11.80 4.55 -15.87
C PHE A 145 10.92 5.74 -15.45
N ASP A 146 10.07 5.59 -14.43
CA ASP A 146 9.26 6.68 -13.90
C ASP A 146 10.14 7.88 -13.49
N ARG A 147 11.26 7.64 -12.80
CA ARG A 147 12.22 8.69 -12.42
C ARG A 147 12.90 9.32 -13.64
N PHE A 148 13.22 8.54 -14.66
CA PHE A 148 13.79 9.04 -15.90
C PHE A 148 12.81 9.95 -16.64
N PHE A 149 11.55 9.56 -16.75
CA PHE A 149 10.51 10.37 -17.38
C PHE A 149 10.24 11.67 -16.60
N VAL A 150 10.23 11.62 -15.28
CA VAL A 150 10.15 12.84 -14.45
C VAL A 150 11.37 13.74 -14.70
N PHE A 151 12.58 13.17 -14.80
CA PHE A 151 13.79 13.93 -15.11
C PHE A 151 13.72 14.59 -16.50
N LEU A 152 13.23 13.84 -17.51
CA LEU A 152 12.98 14.36 -18.86
C LEU A 152 11.98 15.53 -18.84
N GLN A 153 10.88 15.40 -18.11
CA GLN A 153 9.86 16.43 -17.99
C GLN A 153 10.34 17.67 -17.24
N GLN A 154 11.10 17.51 -16.15
CA GLN A 154 11.55 18.63 -15.35
C GLN A 154 12.70 19.38 -16.02
N LYS A 155 13.71 18.66 -16.53
CA LYS A 155 14.95 19.25 -17.05
C LYS A 155 14.86 19.62 -18.53
N TYR A 156 14.22 18.79 -19.36
CA TYR A 156 14.14 18.99 -20.82
C TYR A 156 12.74 19.32 -21.32
N LYS A 157 11.74 19.34 -20.43
CA LYS A 157 10.32 19.52 -20.74
C LYS A 157 9.77 18.49 -21.75
N ILE A 158 10.45 17.35 -21.89
CA ILE A 158 10.01 16.20 -22.69
C ILE A 158 8.94 15.44 -21.89
N ILE A 159 7.83 15.09 -22.52
CA ILE A 159 6.68 14.46 -21.85
C ILE A 159 6.38 13.08 -22.42
N VAL A 160 5.86 12.21 -21.56
CA VAL A 160 5.24 10.94 -21.95
C VAL A 160 3.83 11.21 -22.45
N LEU A 161 3.55 10.84 -23.69
CA LEU A 161 2.21 10.89 -24.28
C LEU A 161 1.46 9.57 -24.08
N ASP A 162 2.19 8.47 -24.21
CA ASP A 162 1.67 7.10 -24.06
C ASP A 162 2.81 6.18 -23.60
N GLU A 163 2.45 5.16 -22.84
CA GLU A 163 3.40 4.23 -22.21
C GLU A 163 2.73 2.85 -22.04
N ASN A 164 3.44 1.79 -22.41
CA ASN A 164 3.12 0.44 -21.99
C ASN A 164 4.40 -0.32 -21.60
N ASP A 165 4.30 -1.62 -21.40
CA ASP A 165 5.44 -2.45 -20.97
C ASP A 165 6.57 -2.54 -22.01
N SER A 166 6.28 -2.28 -23.29
CA SER A 166 7.22 -2.48 -24.41
C SER A 166 7.74 -1.18 -25.01
N TYR A 167 6.97 -0.10 -25.01
CA TYR A 167 7.36 1.18 -25.60
C TYR A 167 6.93 2.37 -24.74
N VAL A 168 7.54 3.50 -25.07
CA VAL A 168 7.13 4.83 -24.61
C VAL A 168 7.07 5.79 -25.80
N LYS A 169 5.97 6.54 -25.90
CA LYS A 169 5.76 7.60 -26.88
C LYS A 169 6.03 8.94 -26.20
N LEU A 170 7.06 9.63 -26.63
CA LEU A 170 7.51 10.91 -26.07
C LEU A 170 7.19 12.06 -27.03
N PHE A 171 6.79 13.21 -26.49
CA PHE A 171 6.88 14.48 -27.21
C PHE A 171 8.15 15.21 -26.81
N VAL A 172 8.98 15.53 -27.81
CA VAL A 172 10.25 16.24 -27.67
C VAL A 172 10.08 17.65 -28.24
N PRO A 173 10.04 18.70 -27.40
CA PRO A 173 9.99 20.09 -27.87
C PRO A 173 11.27 20.44 -28.62
N GLU A 174 11.17 21.35 -29.60
CA GLU A 174 12.17 21.83 -30.57
C GLU A 174 13.63 21.91 -30.05
N SER A 175 14.30 20.75 -29.89
CA SER A 175 15.60 20.62 -29.24
C SER A 175 16.40 19.42 -29.74
N LYS A 176 17.74 19.53 -29.66
CA LYS A 176 18.68 18.42 -29.90
C LYS A 176 18.63 17.44 -28.74
N PHE A 177 17.75 16.44 -28.83
CA PHE A 177 17.64 15.34 -27.89
C PHE A 177 18.52 14.16 -28.33
N TYR A 178 19.51 13.81 -27.50
CA TYR A 178 20.35 12.62 -27.68
C TYR A 178 20.18 11.70 -26.48
N LEU A 179 19.49 10.57 -26.68
CA LEU A 179 19.07 9.67 -25.62
C LEU A 179 20.25 9.21 -24.75
N ASP A 180 21.37 8.79 -25.35
CA ASP A 180 22.53 8.29 -24.61
C ASP A 180 23.17 9.36 -23.70
N LYS A 181 23.28 10.59 -24.19
CA LYS A 181 23.81 11.70 -23.40
C LYS A 181 22.88 12.02 -22.22
N VAL A 182 21.58 12.12 -22.50
CA VAL A 182 20.58 12.43 -21.48
C VAL A 182 20.46 11.30 -20.45
N TRP A 183 20.62 10.04 -20.88
CA TRP A 183 20.66 8.88 -20.00
C TRP A 183 21.86 8.95 -19.05
N ASN A 184 23.06 9.22 -19.55
CA ASN A 184 24.24 9.35 -18.70
C ASN A 184 24.10 10.50 -17.68
N GLU A 185 23.59 11.67 -18.12
CA GLU A 185 23.28 12.78 -17.21
C GLU A 185 22.26 12.40 -16.13
N PHE A 186 21.28 11.55 -16.46
CA PHE A 186 20.33 11.02 -15.49
C PHE A 186 20.97 10.04 -14.51
N ILE A 187 21.81 9.11 -14.99
CA ILE A 187 22.54 8.17 -14.13
C ILE A 187 23.45 8.93 -13.16
N ASP A 188 24.20 9.92 -13.63
CA ASP A 188 25.03 10.78 -12.78
C ASP A 188 24.20 11.50 -11.71
N ASN A 189 23.00 11.99 -12.08
CA ASN A 189 22.08 12.64 -11.15
C ASN A 189 21.57 11.68 -10.06
N ILE A 190 21.08 10.48 -10.41
CA ILE A 190 20.49 9.56 -9.42
C ILE A 190 21.53 8.92 -8.49
N PHE A 191 22.78 8.80 -8.95
CA PHE A 191 23.93 8.33 -8.16
C PHE A 191 24.72 9.48 -7.51
N SER A 192 24.20 10.71 -7.57
CA SER A 192 24.75 11.84 -6.81
C SER A 192 24.50 11.69 -5.32
N MET A 193 25.37 12.26 -4.49
CA MET A 193 25.24 12.25 -3.03
C MET A 193 23.91 12.87 -2.56
N GLN A 194 23.38 13.86 -3.29
CA GLN A 194 22.11 14.50 -2.94
C GLN A 194 20.92 13.54 -3.15
N GLU A 195 20.88 12.85 -4.29
CA GLU A 195 19.79 11.92 -4.60
C GLU A 195 19.87 10.64 -3.77
N LEU A 196 21.07 10.10 -3.55
CA LEU A 196 21.26 8.93 -2.69
C LEU A 196 20.86 9.19 -1.23
N LYS A 197 20.97 10.42 -0.73
CA LYS A 197 20.43 10.79 0.59
C LYS A 197 18.91 10.70 0.63
N LYS A 198 18.24 11.16 -0.43
CA LYS A 198 16.77 11.15 -0.53
C LYS A 198 16.19 9.75 -0.76
N THR A 199 16.94 8.86 -1.41
CA THR A 199 16.48 7.51 -1.73
C THR A 199 17.10 6.47 -0.78
N PHE A 200 18.39 6.21 -0.92
CA PHE A 200 19.10 5.13 -0.25
C PHE A 200 19.15 5.30 1.28
N ILE A 201 19.56 6.47 1.79
CA ILE A 201 19.64 6.68 3.25
C ILE A 201 18.24 6.68 3.86
N LEU A 202 17.27 7.36 3.23
CA LEU A 202 15.89 7.39 3.68
C LEU A 202 15.32 5.98 3.80
N LEU A 203 15.51 5.15 2.77
CA LEU A 203 15.12 3.75 2.75
C LEU A 203 15.73 2.96 3.93
N LEU A 204 17.05 3.02 4.09
CA LEU A 204 17.74 2.26 5.14
C LEU A 204 17.37 2.69 6.55
N ASN A 205 17.00 3.95 6.72
CA ASN A 205 16.52 4.51 7.97
C ASN A 205 15.05 4.15 8.27
N SER A 206 14.27 3.76 7.26
CA SER A 206 12.83 3.56 7.39
C SER A 206 12.49 2.16 7.95
N TYR A 207 13.14 1.10 7.48
CA TYR A 207 12.89 -0.26 7.97
C TYR A 207 14.09 -1.18 7.74
N LYS A 208 14.10 -2.31 8.46
CA LYS A 208 15.17 -3.31 8.34
C LYS A 208 14.95 -4.21 7.14
N ILE A 209 15.90 -4.28 6.21
CA ILE A 209 15.77 -5.12 5.00
C ILE A 209 16.02 -6.60 5.37
N ALA A 210 16.98 -6.85 6.27
CA ALA A 210 17.28 -8.19 6.78
C ALA A 210 17.41 -8.19 8.31
N ASP A 211 16.74 -9.11 8.99
CA ASP A 211 16.70 -9.17 10.46
C ASP A 211 18.09 -9.23 11.12
N ARG A 212 19.04 -9.97 10.52
CA ARG A 212 20.42 -10.11 11.02
C ARG A 212 21.37 -9.03 10.50
N GLY A 213 20.93 -8.16 9.59
CA GLY A 213 21.82 -7.24 8.86
C GLY A 213 22.74 -7.96 7.87
N PHE A 214 23.57 -7.19 7.17
CA PHE A 214 24.46 -7.60 6.08
C PHE A 214 25.92 -7.49 6.50
N GLY A 215 26.78 -8.27 5.84
CA GLY A 215 28.21 -8.00 5.81
C GLY A 215 28.55 -6.91 4.79
N THR A 216 29.75 -6.97 4.22
CA THR A 216 30.08 -6.21 3.01
C THR A 216 29.22 -6.69 1.84
N LEU A 217 28.84 -5.75 0.96
CA LEU A 217 27.97 -6.02 -0.17
C LEU A 217 28.82 -6.09 -1.43
N GLU A 218 28.71 -7.19 -2.17
CA GLU A 218 29.32 -7.33 -3.50
C GLU A 218 28.40 -6.68 -4.53
N VAL A 219 28.68 -5.42 -4.87
CA VAL A 219 27.81 -4.59 -5.71
C VAL A 219 28.60 -3.72 -6.69
N PRO A 220 28.05 -3.42 -7.89
CA PRO A 220 28.66 -2.48 -8.81
C PRO A 220 28.63 -1.05 -8.25
N ILE A 221 29.74 -0.33 -8.44
CA ILE A 221 29.90 1.07 -8.07
C ILE A 221 29.87 1.91 -9.33
N VAL A 222 28.90 2.81 -9.43
CA VAL A 222 28.58 3.62 -10.62
C VAL A 222 29.16 5.02 -10.52
N SER A 223 29.38 5.54 -9.32
CA SER A 223 29.92 6.88 -9.10
C SER A 223 30.81 6.97 -7.86
N LYS A 224 31.66 8.01 -7.81
CA LYS A 224 32.44 8.36 -6.61
C LYS A 224 31.52 8.62 -5.40
N ASP A 225 30.40 9.31 -5.63
CA ASP A 225 29.45 9.63 -4.56
C ASP A 225 28.81 8.38 -3.96
N GLN A 226 28.49 7.37 -4.79
CA GLN A 226 28.03 6.07 -4.31
C GLN A 226 29.12 5.38 -3.48
N ALA A 227 30.38 5.39 -3.93
CA ALA A 227 31.49 4.79 -3.20
C ALA A 227 31.66 5.42 -1.81
N LEU A 228 31.61 6.76 -1.72
CA LEU A 228 31.69 7.49 -0.46
C LEU A 228 30.49 7.19 0.46
N LEU A 229 29.29 7.11 -0.09
CA LEU A 229 28.09 6.80 0.69
C LEU A 229 28.09 5.37 1.21
N MET A 230 28.49 4.40 0.39
CA MET A 230 28.68 3.01 0.81
C MET A 230 29.74 2.91 1.91
N SER A 231 30.82 3.68 1.80
CA SER A 231 31.83 3.79 2.85
C SER A 231 31.26 4.36 4.16
N SER A 232 30.43 5.40 4.08
CA SER A 232 29.69 5.93 5.25
C SER A 232 28.76 4.90 5.88
N PHE A 233 28.09 4.11 5.03
CA PHE A 233 27.17 3.06 5.46
C PHE A 233 27.92 1.96 6.21
N TYR A 234 29.07 1.52 5.71
CA TYR A 234 29.93 0.55 6.37
C TYR A 234 30.55 1.03 7.68
N LEU A 235 30.81 2.34 7.80
CA LEU A 235 31.34 2.94 9.03
C LEU A 235 30.26 3.27 10.06
N SER A 236 28.97 3.22 9.68
CA SER A 236 27.86 3.61 10.57
C SER A 236 27.72 2.77 11.85
N PRO A 237 27.97 1.45 11.88
CA PRO A 237 27.89 0.67 13.13
C PRO A 237 28.97 1.07 14.15
N TYR A 238 30.15 1.48 13.67
CA TYR A 238 31.26 1.90 14.53
C TYR A 238 30.92 3.20 15.28
N TYR A 239 30.47 4.24 14.55
CA TYR A 239 30.10 5.50 15.20
C TYR A 239 28.88 5.35 16.11
N LYS A 240 27.92 4.49 15.76
CA LYS A 240 26.83 4.14 16.66
C LYS A 240 27.33 3.49 17.95
N SER A 241 28.28 2.56 17.85
CA SER A 241 28.90 1.94 19.02
C SER A 241 29.58 2.99 19.90
N LEU A 242 30.30 3.94 19.30
CA LEU A 242 30.96 5.04 20.02
C LEU A 242 29.94 5.94 20.76
N ASP A 243 28.86 6.33 20.10
CA ASP A 243 27.82 7.16 20.71
C ASP A 243 27.07 6.41 21.83
N ASN A 244 26.81 5.10 21.64
CA ASN A 244 26.25 4.24 22.68
C ASN A 244 27.18 4.11 23.88
N THR A 245 28.49 3.94 23.68
CA THR A 245 29.49 3.90 24.77
C THR A 245 29.39 5.18 25.61
N ARG A 246 29.42 6.35 24.97
CA ARG A 246 29.32 7.65 25.66
C ARG A 246 28.01 7.79 26.44
N ARG A 247 26.90 7.33 25.86
CA ARG A 247 25.60 7.33 26.52
C ARG A 247 25.59 6.42 27.74
N ILE A 248 26.07 5.19 27.62
CA ILE A 248 26.14 4.23 28.73
C ILE A 248 27.06 4.77 29.84
N GLU A 249 28.18 5.41 29.51
CA GLU A 249 29.05 6.05 30.51
C GLU A 249 28.32 7.17 31.27
N LYS A 250 27.49 7.97 30.58
CA LYS A 250 26.65 8.98 31.22
C LYS A 250 25.58 8.35 32.10
N ASP A 251 24.83 7.38 31.58
CA ASP A 251 23.78 6.66 32.30
C ASP A 251 24.35 5.96 33.56
N LEU A 252 25.57 5.41 33.48
CA LEU A 252 26.27 4.83 34.64
C LEU A 252 26.62 5.89 35.69
N LYS A 253 27.04 7.09 35.30
CA LYS A 253 27.28 8.19 36.25
C LYS A 253 25.99 8.57 36.98
N GLU A 254 24.89 8.69 36.24
CA GLU A 254 23.56 9.02 36.80
C GLU A 254 23.03 7.90 37.72
N LEU A 255 23.15 6.62 37.32
CA LEU A 255 22.73 5.48 38.13
C LEU A 255 23.56 5.32 39.41
N ASN A 256 24.87 5.58 39.36
CA ASN A 256 25.73 5.55 40.55
C ASN A 256 25.35 6.70 41.50
N ALA A 257 25.10 7.91 40.98
CA ALA A 257 24.62 9.02 41.81
C ALA A 257 23.25 8.73 42.45
N GLU A 258 22.31 8.11 41.72
CA GLU A 258 21.01 7.67 42.25
C GLU A 258 21.18 6.59 43.34
N LEU A 259 22.12 5.65 43.14
CA LEU A 259 22.44 4.62 44.12
C LEU A 259 23.00 5.24 45.42
N ASP A 260 23.90 6.20 45.30
CA ASP A 260 24.51 6.89 46.45
C ASP A 260 23.47 7.74 47.20
N ALA A 261 22.59 8.45 46.49
CA ALA A 261 21.48 9.19 47.08
C ALA A 261 20.48 8.29 47.82
N ILE A 262 20.15 7.11 47.26
CA ILE A 262 19.26 6.15 47.93
C ILE A 262 19.92 5.56 49.18
N LYS A 263 21.23 5.25 49.10
CA LYS A 263 22.03 4.81 50.26
C LYS A 263 22.03 5.86 51.39
N ALA A 264 22.04 7.15 51.05
CA ALA A 264 21.99 8.26 51.99
C ALA A 264 20.58 8.58 52.55
N SER A 265 19.49 8.06 51.96
CA SER A 265 18.11 8.39 52.38
C SER A 265 17.63 7.65 53.65
N GLU A 266 16.81 8.33 54.47
CA GLU A 266 16.16 7.83 55.69
C GLU A 266 14.84 7.08 55.43
N ASN A 267 14.76 6.29 54.36
CA ASN A 267 13.57 5.47 54.07
C ASN A 267 13.58 4.14 54.83
N SER A 268 12.40 3.53 55.03
CA SER A 268 12.25 2.18 55.63
C SER A 268 13.20 1.16 54.97
N GLU A 269 13.99 0.47 55.79
CA GLU A 269 15.12 -0.41 55.41
C GLU A 269 14.74 -1.44 54.31
N SER A 270 13.55 -2.03 54.39
CA SER A 270 13.07 -3.04 53.44
C SER A 270 12.77 -2.50 52.03
N LYS A 271 12.26 -1.26 51.92
CA LYS A 271 12.01 -0.60 50.62
C LYS A 271 13.32 -0.10 49.99
N LYS A 272 14.24 0.39 50.81
CA LYS A 272 15.59 0.84 50.43
C LYS A 272 16.41 -0.30 49.82
N GLN A 273 16.48 -1.45 50.50
CA GLN A 273 17.20 -2.62 50.02
C GLN A 273 16.64 -3.18 48.69
N LYS A 274 15.31 -3.19 48.49
CA LYS A 274 14.70 -3.61 47.21
C LYS A 274 15.08 -2.67 46.05
N ARG A 275 15.12 -1.36 46.29
CA ARG A 275 15.54 -0.36 45.29
C ARG A 275 17.03 -0.48 44.95
N ILE A 276 17.88 -0.63 45.97
CA ILE A 276 19.33 -0.85 45.81
C ILE A 276 19.59 -2.08 44.93
N LYS A 277 19.02 -3.25 45.26
CA LYS A 277 19.18 -4.47 44.45
C LYS A 277 18.72 -4.29 43.00
N LYS A 278 17.66 -3.52 42.76
CA LYS A 278 17.17 -3.24 41.39
C LYS A 278 18.14 -2.34 40.61
N LEU A 279 18.73 -1.34 41.27
CA LEU A 279 19.71 -0.44 40.67
C LEU A 279 21.06 -1.12 40.43
N GLU A 280 21.56 -1.91 41.38
CA GLU A 280 22.79 -2.69 41.23
C GLU A 280 22.70 -3.63 40.03
N LYS A 281 21.57 -4.33 39.86
CA LYS A 281 21.32 -5.16 38.66
C LYS A 281 21.34 -4.35 37.36
N LYS A 282 20.80 -3.12 37.36
CA LYS A 282 20.86 -2.22 36.19
C LYS A 282 22.29 -1.74 35.90
N ILE A 283 23.05 -1.40 36.94
CA ILE A 283 24.45 -0.97 36.84
C ILE A 283 25.31 -2.12 36.30
N GLU A 284 25.17 -3.33 36.84
CA GLU A 284 25.93 -4.50 36.39
C GLU A 284 25.66 -4.80 34.92
N LYS A 285 24.38 -4.77 34.50
CA LYS A 285 24.01 -4.92 33.09
C LYS A 285 24.64 -3.82 32.22
N SER A 286 24.58 -2.57 32.65
CA SER A 286 25.13 -1.43 31.91
C SER A 286 26.65 -1.48 31.80
N LYS A 287 27.36 -1.97 32.84
CA LYS A 287 28.80 -2.23 32.80
C LYS A 287 29.15 -3.33 31.78
N LYS A 288 28.39 -4.43 31.75
CA LYS A 288 28.56 -5.50 30.74
C LYS A 288 28.34 -4.98 29.32
N ASP A 289 27.31 -4.16 29.12
CA ASP A 289 27.03 -3.54 27.82
C ASP A 289 28.11 -2.53 27.41
N LEU A 290 28.67 -1.76 28.36
CA LEU A 290 29.78 -0.84 28.13
C LEU A 290 31.03 -1.56 27.66
N GLU A 291 31.42 -2.61 28.38
CA GLU A 291 32.63 -3.39 28.09
C GLU A 291 32.56 -3.96 26.67
N LYS A 292 31.42 -4.58 26.32
CA LYS A 292 31.18 -5.11 24.99
C LYS A 292 31.35 -4.06 23.88
N ASN A 293 30.85 -2.83 24.09
CA ASN A 293 30.98 -1.77 23.10
C ASN A 293 32.40 -1.15 23.05
N LYS A 294 33.11 -1.10 24.18
CA LYS A 294 34.51 -0.64 24.25
C LYS A 294 35.43 -1.58 23.48
N THR A 295 35.30 -2.89 23.66
CA THR A 295 36.10 -3.88 22.92
C THR A 295 35.95 -3.69 21.40
N ILE A 296 34.74 -3.47 20.90
CA ILE A 296 34.48 -3.22 19.48
C ILE A 296 35.20 -1.94 18.99
N TYR A 297 35.17 -0.89 19.79
CA TYR A 297 35.80 0.40 19.46
C TYR A 297 37.33 0.32 19.46
N GLU A 298 37.93 -0.21 20.52
CA GLU A 298 39.38 -0.26 20.73
C GLU A 298 40.08 -1.15 19.69
N THR A 299 39.42 -2.24 19.28
CA THR A 299 39.96 -3.17 18.27
C THR A 299 40.17 -2.51 16.90
N HIS A 300 39.43 -1.45 16.57
CA HIS A 300 39.36 -0.91 15.21
C HIS A 300 39.80 0.55 15.08
N ILE A 301 39.98 1.28 16.19
CA ILE A 301 40.31 2.71 16.18
C ILE A 301 41.57 3.05 15.36
N ASN A 302 42.64 2.25 15.50
CA ASN A 302 43.90 2.53 14.81
C ASN A 302 43.77 2.34 13.29
N LYS A 303 43.03 1.31 12.85
CA LYS A 303 42.76 1.10 11.41
C LYS A 303 41.95 2.26 10.83
N ILE A 304 40.98 2.78 11.57
CA ILE A 304 40.16 3.93 11.14
C ILE A 304 40.99 5.21 11.07
N LYS A 305 41.81 5.50 12.10
CA LYS A 305 42.72 6.66 12.10
C LYS A 305 43.68 6.63 10.91
N ASN A 306 44.19 5.46 10.54
CA ASN A 306 45.04 5.32 9.38
C ASN A 306 44.28 5.62 8.07
N ILE A 307 43.05 5.12 7.91
CA ILE A 307 42.20 5.45 6.75
C ILE A 307 41.89 6.95 6.69
N GLU A 308 41.58 7.58 7.84
CA GLU A 308 41.32 9.02 7.94
C GLU A 308 42.55 9.83 7.52
N LYS A 309 43.75 9.39 7.89
CA LYS A 309 45.01 10.02 7.47
C LYS A 309 45.30 9.83 5.98
N ASP A 310 45.11 8.60 5.47
CA ASP A 310 45.39 8.26 4.08
C ASP A 310 44.42 8.95 3.09
N PHE A 311 43.20 9.30 3.54
CA PHE A 311 42.13 9.81 2.69
C PHE A 311 41.36 11.00 3.29
N GLU A 312 42.07 11.97 3.87
CA GLU A 312 41.49 13.05 4.70
C GLU A 312 40.25 13.74 4.09
N LYS A 313 40.33 14.16 2.83
CA LYS A 313 39.23 14.87 2.13
C LYS A 313 37.97 14.01 1.99
N ASP A 314 38.14 12.78 1.50
CA ASP A 314 37.04 11.85 1.28
C ASP A 314 36.48 11.36 2.62
N PHE A 315 37.34 11.15 3.61
CA PHE A 315 36.95 10.74 4.96
C PHE A 315 36.10 11.79 5.69
N LYS A 316 36.37 13.08 5.48
CA LYS A 316 35.53 14.17 6.00
C LYS A 316 34.08 14.06 5.49
N THR A 317 33.92 13.72 4.21
CA THR A 317 32.60 13.47 3.60
C THR A 317 31.97 12.21 4.18
N ILE A 318 32.75 11.12 4.27
CA ILE A 318 32.30 9.84 4.83
C ILE A 318 31.72 10.05 6.24
N ARG A 319 32.49 10.70 7.11
CA ARG A 319 32.12 10.98 8.50
C ARG A 319 30.88 11.88 8.62
N LYS A 320 30.76 12.89 7.77
CA LYS A 320 29.57 13.76 7.73
C LYS A 320 28.32 12.97 7.35
N THR A 321 28.42 12.12 6.33
CA THR A 321 27.28 11.34 5.82
C THR A 321 26.89 10.22 6.77
N THR A 322 27.83 9.63 7.52
CA THR A 322 27.52 8.59 8.52
C THR A 322 26.52 9.06 9.58
N LYS A 323 26.53 10.36 9.94
CA LYS A 323 25.58 10.95 10.91
C LYS A 323 24.13 10.95 10.44
N LEU A 324 23.88 10.71 9.16
CA LEU A 324 22.53 10.67 8.61
C LEU A 324 21.86 9.31 8.82
N PHE A 325 22.59 8.26 9.19
CA PHE A 325 22.01 6.95 9.50
C PHE A 325 21.46 6.93 10.91
N ASN A 326 20.17 6.65 11.05
CA ASN A 326 19.53 6.50 12.34
C ASN A 326 19.85 5.12 12.96
N ASN A 327 19.16 4.81 14.06
CA ASN A 327 19.32 3.53 14.75
C ASN A 327 19.04 2.31 13.85
N ILE A 328 18.05 2.39 12.98
CA ILE A 328 17.67 1.32 12.05
C ILE A 328 18.76 1.19 10.97
N GLY A 329 19.06 2.29 10.26
CA GLY A 329 20.05 2.31 9.18
C GLY A 329 21.41 1.80 9.60
N SER A 330 21.90 2.24 10.76
CA SER A 330 23.20 1.80 11.30
C SER A 330 23.24 0.33 11.73
N THR A 331 22.10 -0.34 11.89
CA THR A 331 22.02 -1.78 12.23
C THR A 331 21.77 -2.68 11.03
N GLN A 332 21.72 -2.10 9.84
CA GLN A 332 21.66 -2.87 8.60
C GLN A 332 23.00 -3.56 8.34
N ILE A 333 24.13 -3.03 8.82
CA ILE A 333 25.44 -3.70 8.75
C ILE A 333 25.73 -4.40 10.09
N GLN A 334 26.26 -5.62 10.01
CA GLN A 334 26.63 -6.41 11.18
C GLN A 334 27.91 -5.87 11.82
N THR A 335 27.89 -5.66 13.14
CA THR A 335 29.05 -5.20 13.92
C THR A 335 30.25 -6.14 13.80
N GLN A 336 30.04 -7.45 13.67
CA GLN A 336 31.09 -8.44 13.47
C GLN A 336 31.80 -8.33 12.10
N SER A 337 31.24 -7.57 11.16
CA SER A 337 31.83 -7.35 9.83
C SER A 337 32.68 -6.09 9.75
N ILE A 338 32.89 -5.33 10.84
CA ILE A 338 33.62 -4.05 10.82
C ILE A 338 35.01 -4.20 10.21
N ALA A 339 35.76 -5.26 10.54
CA ALA A 339 37.09 -5.47 9.95
C ALA A 339 37.04 -5.55 8.41
N LYS A 340 36.15 -6.38 7.86
CA LYS A 340 35.94 -6.50 6.41
C LYS A 340 35.42 -5.20 5.78
N SER A 341 34.53 -4.50 6.50
CA SER A 341 34.02 -3.19 6.10
C SER A 341 35.13 -2.15 5.96
N LEU A 342 36.14 -2.14 6.82
CA LEU A 342 37.27 -1.21 6.73
C LEU A 342 38.15 -1.49 5.51
N ASP A 343 38.35 -2.76 5.17
CA ASP A 343 39.10 -3.15 3.97
C ASP A 343 38.32 -2.73 2.71
N GLU A 344 36.99 -2.92 2.69
CA GLU A 344 36.14 -2.47 1.58
C GLU A 344 36.11 -0.94 1.46
N ILE A 345 36.09 -0.20 2.58
CA ILE A 345 36.20 1.28 2.55
C ILE A 345 37.49 1.71 1.85
N LYS A 346 38.64 1.10 2.19
CA LYS A 346 39.92 1.41 1.52
C LYS A 346 39.86 1.14 0.02
N LYS A 347 39.23 0.05 -0.39
CA LYS A 347 39.04 -0.30 -1.81
C LYS A 347 38.17 0.74 -2.51
N LEU A 348 37.01 1.09 -1.94
CA LEU A 348 36.05 2.03 -2.52
C LEU A 348 36.62 3.43 -2.70
N VAL A 349 37.37 3.94 -1.71
CA VAL A 349 37.96 5.29 -1.77
C VAL A 349 39.11 5.37 -2.78
N LYS A 350 39.81 4.26 -3.04
CA LYS A 350 40.89 4.17 -4.03
C LYS A 350 40.40 4.01 -5.48
N MET A 351 39.09 3.81 -5.71
CA MET A 351 38.58 3.55 -7.05
C MET A 351 38.77 4.74 -7.99
N SER A 352 39.28 4.47 -9.19
CA SER A 352 39.43 5.44 -10.28
C SER A 352 38.19 5.50 -11.19
N LEU A 353 38.08 6.55 -12.01
CA LEU A 353 36.91 6.82 -12.85
C LEU A 353 36.59 5.71 -13.87
N ASP A 354 37.62 5.02 -14.36
CA ASP A 354 37.52 3.90 -15.31
C ASP A 354 37.00 2.61 -14.67
N GLN A 355 37.06 2.51 -13.34
CA GLN A 355 36.56 1.36 -12.59
C GLN A 355 35.06 1.47 -12.27
N TYR A 356 34.43 2.61 -12.55
CA TYR A 356 33.00 2.77 -12.31
C TYR A 356 32.16 2.08 -13.38
N PHE A 357 31.19 1.30 -12.91
CA PHE A 357 30.26 0.56 -13.75
C PHE A 357 29.33 1.51 -14.50
N LYS A 358 29.29 1.39 -15.83
CA LYS A 358 28.39 2.17 -16.68
C LYS A 358 27.08 1.42 -16.90
N ILE A 359 25.97 2.02 -16.46
CA ILE A 359 24.64 1.47 -16.70
C ILE A 359 24.24 1.80 -18.15
N PRO A 360 24.00 0.79 -19.00
CA PRO A 360 23.59 1.04 -20.38
C PRO A 360 22.19 1.70 -20.43
N PRO A 361 21.86 2.44 -21.51
CA PRO A 361 20.50 2.91 -21.76
C PRO A 361 19.49 1.78 -21.72
N LEU A 362 18.33 2.03 -21.14
CA LEU A 362 17.21 1.08 -21.10
C LEU A 362 16.08 1.44 -22.07
N LEU A 363 16.28 2.48 -22.87
CA LEU A 363 15.40 2.85 -23.97
C LEU A 363 16.20 2.73 -25.27
N TYR A 364 15.56 2.24 -26.32
CA TYR A 364 16.18 1.99 -27.61
C TYR A 364 15.32 2.61 -28.72
N SER A 365 15.95 3.14 -29.77
CA SER A 365 15.23 3.63 -30.96
C SER A 365 14.65 2.50 -31.81
N GLU A 366 15.17 1.29 -31.66
CA GLU A 366 14.76 0.09 -32.38
C GLU A 366 14.46 -1.04 -31.38
N LEU A 367 13.65 -2.01 -31.80
CA LEU A 367 13.35 -3.18 -30.96
C LEU A 367 14.65 -3.96 -30.66
N PRO A 368 15.01 -4.14 -29.38
CA PRO A 368 16.20 -4.91 -29.03
C PRO A 368 16.02 -6.39 -29.41
N SER A 369 17.02 -6.99 -30.05
CA SER A 369 17.01 -8.43 -30.36
C SER A 369 17.13 -9.24 -29.07
N GLN A 370 16.15 -10.10 -28.78
CA GLN A 370 16.24 -11.06 -27.68
C GLN A 370 16.85 -12.39 -28.15
N GLU A 371 17.83 -12.90 -27.42
CA GLU A 371 18.29 -14.29 -27.57
C GLU A 371 17.33 -15.23 -26.85
N TRP A 372 16.81 -16.22 -27.55
CA TRP A 372 15.92 -17.24 -26.97
C TRP A 372 16.72 -18.18 -26.07
N ARG A 373 16.19 -18.46 -24.87
CA ARG A 373 16.74 -19.48 -23.97
C ARG A 373 16.38 -20.88 -24.44
N SER A 374 17.31 -21.81 -24.26
CA SER A 374 17.09 -23.23 -24.49
C SER A 374 16.62 -23.91 -23.20
N ALA A 375 15.82 -24.96 -23.32
CA ALA A 375 15.45 -25.78 -22.17
C ALA A 375 16.70 -26.51 -21.64
N GLY A 376 17.02 -26.37 -20.35
CA GLY A 376 18.17 -27.01 -19.70
C GLY A 376 19.41 -26.13 -19.50
N ASP A 377 19.34 -24.82 -19.82
CA ASP A 377 20.43 -23.88 -19.60
C ASP A 377 20.86 -23.80 -18.12
N ASP A 378 22.18 -23.80 -17.87
CA ASP A 378 22.76 -23.78 -16.52
C ASP A 378 22.55 -22.42 -15.82
N ASP A 379 22.42 -22.41 -14.50
CA ASP A 379 22.12 -21.21 -13.69
C ASP A 379 23.28 -20.19 -13.62
N THR A 380 24.39 -20.50 -14.29
CA THR A 380 25.64 -19.75 -14.29
C THR A 380 25.85 -18.86 -15.51
N ASP A 381 25.19 -19.15 -16.64
CA ASP A 381 25.43 -18.49 -17.94
C ASP A 381 24.51 -17.31 -18.21
N PHE A 382 23.41 -17.19 -17.44
CA PHE A 382 22.40 -16.15 -17.63
C PHE A 382 22.19 -15.35 -16.36
N CYS A 383 21.88 -14.06 -16.52
CA CYS A 383 21.45 -13.22 -15.43
C CYS A 383 20.10 -13.72 -14.91
N TYR A 384 20.07 -14.14 -13.64
CA TYR A 384 18.86 -14.61 -12.97
C TYR A 384 17.69 -13.61 -13.01
N SER A 385 17.99 -12.32 -12.99
CA SER A 385 16.99 -11.26 -12.96
C SER A 385 16.36 -10.97 -14.33
N CYS A 386 17.15 -10.57 -15.34
CA CYS A 386 16.65 -10.16 -16.66
C CYS A 386 16.76 -11.23 -17.75
N GLY A 387 17.36 -12.39 -17.47
CA GLY A 387 17.54 -13.46 -18.46
C GLY A 387 18.61 -13.20 -19.52
N LYS A 388 19.34 -12.06 -19.47
CA LYS A 388 20.44 -11.75 -20.39
C LYS A 388 21.58 -12.76 -20.23
N LYS A 389 22.09 -13.29 -21.34
CA LYS A 389 23.30 -14.12 -21.37
C LYS A 389 24.53 -13.30 -20.96
N PHE A 390 25.37 -13.86 -20.09
CA PHE A 390 26.63 -13.22 -19.73
C PHE A 390 27.61 -13.29 -20.90
N LYS A 391 28.28 -12.16 -21.18
CA LYS A 391 29.44 -12.16 -22.07
C LYS A 391 30.62 -12.83 -21.39
N LYS A 392 31.52 -13.45 -22.18
CA LYS A 392 32.80 -13.95 -21.68
C LYS A 392 33.52 -12.78 -20.98
N SER A 393 34.00 -13.01 -19.76
CA SER A 393 34.61 -12.01 -18.84
C SER A 393 33.72 -10.84 -18.38
N GLU A 394 32.39 -10.90 -18.53
CA GLU A 394 31.49 -9.93 -17.90
C GLU A 394 31.52 -10.11 -16.37
N GLU A 395 31.67 -9.01 -15.63
CA GLU A 395 31.60 -9.07 -14.17
C GLU A 395 30.17 -9.42 -13.73
N THR A 396 30.07 -10.46 -12.91
CA THR A 396 28.80 -10.98 -12.39
C THR A 396 28.74 -10.84 -10.88
N PHE A 397 27.57 -10.50 -10.36
CA PHE A 397 27.35 -10.29 -8.92
C PHE A 397 26.47 -11.40 -8.36
N LYS A 398 26.73 -11.82 -7.12
CA LYS A 398 25.88 -12.79 -6.43
C LYS A 398 24.60 -12.10 -5.94
N THR A 399 23.46 -12.76 -6.13
CA THR A 399 22.21 -12.30 -5.53
C THR A 399 22.30 -12.27 -4.01
N ASN A 400 21.79 -11.20 -3.39
CA ASN A 400 21.67 -11.09 -1.94
C ASN A 400 20.37 -10.34 -1.57
N LYS A 401 19.94 -10.42 -0.30
CA LYS A 401 18.70 -9.80 0.19
C LYS A 401 18.66 -8.27 0.10
N PHE A 402 19.83 -7.63 -0.06
CA PHE A 402 19.89 -6.19 -0.29
C PHE A 402 19.48 -5.84 -1.72
N ILE A 403 19.85 -6.69 -2.68
CA ILE A 403 19.56 -6.48 -4.10
C ILE A 403 18.17 -7.02 -4.46
N PHE A 404 17.79 -8.23 -4.00
CA PHE A 404 16.55 -8.95 -4.39
C PHE A 404 15.77 -9.53 -3.20
N GLU A 405 14.48 -9.81 -3.38
CA GLU A 405 13.61 -10.32 -2.29
C GLU A 405 14.00 -11.74 -1.86
N ASN A 406 14.18 -12.63 -2.84
CA ASN A 406 14.56 -14.02 -2.61
C ASN A 406 15.85 -14.35 -3.40
N PRO A 407 17.03 -14.24 -2.76
CA PRO A 407 18.32 -14.39 -3.44
C PRO A 407 18.76 -15.85 -3.57
N GLN A 408 17.86 -16.82 -3.39
CA GLN A 408 18.20 -18.24 -3.45
C GLN A 408 17.29 -18.97 -4.41
N GLN A 409 17.90 -19.81 -5.25
CA GLN A 409 17.20 -20.78 -6.07
C GLN A 409 17.65 -22.18 -5.70
N ARG A 410 16.70 -23.11 -5.67
CA ARG A 410 17.00 -24.53 -5.60
C ARG A 410 16.94 -25.11 -7.02
N PRO A 411 18.07 -25.52 -7.60
CA PRO A 411 18.05 -26.22 -8.89
C PRO A 411 17.25 -27.51 -8.78
N GLN A 412 16.52 -27.89 -9.82
CA GLN A 412 15.81 -29.20 -9.84
C GLN A 412 16.78 -30.38 -9.66
N SER A 413 18.03 -30.22 -10.09
CA SER A 413 19.10 -31.22 -10.02
C SER A 413 19.90 -31.24 -8.71
N SER A 414 19.62 -30.35 -7.75
CA SER A 414 20.39 -30.26 -6.50
C SER A 414 19.53 -30.06 -5.26
N ALA A 415 19.90 -30.73 -4.17
CA ALA A 415 19.28 -30.52 -2.87
C ALA A 415 19.70 -29.20 -2.20
N VAL A 416 20.78 -28.56 -2.65
CA VAL A 416 21.36 -27.37 -2.04
C VAL A 416 20.91 -26.10 -2.78
N ALA A 417 20.37 -25.13 -2.02
CA ALA A 417 20.02 -23.82 -2.56
C ALA A 417 21.30 -23.03 -2.91
N LYS A 418 21.38 -22.52 -4.14
CA LYS A 418 22.48 -21.68 -4.61
C LYS A 418 22.05 -20.20 -4.66
N HIS A 419 23.03 -19.32 -4.58
CA HIS A 419 22.87 -17.90 -4.88
C HIS A 419 23.19 -17.66 -6.36
N PRO A 420 22.19 -17.44 -7.22
CA PRO A 420 22.44 -17.24 -8.63
C PRO A 420 23.22 -15.93 -8.92
N LYS A 421 23.71 -15.81 -10.15
CA LYS A 421 24.45 -14.63 -10.62
C LYS A 421 23.52 -13.64 -11.32
N VAL A 422 23.86 -12.35 -11.23
CA VAL A 422 23.18 -11.27 -11.95
C VAL A 422 24.16 -10.33 -12.62
N CYS A 423 23.70 -9.65 -13.68
CA CYS A 423 24.50 -8.66 -14.39
C CYS A 423 24.63 -7.35 -13.58
N GLY A 424 25.66 -6.57 -13.89
CA GLY A 424 25.92 -5.29 -13.23
C GLY A 424 24.76 -4.29 -13.37
N ALA A 425 24.03 -4.28 -14.48
CA ALA A 425 22.88 -3.38 -14.66
C ALA A 425 21.75 -3.70 -13.67
N CYS A 426 21.33 -4.98 -13.58
CA CYS A 426 20.31 -5.40 -12.61
C CYS A 426 20.75 -5.12 -11.16
N ALA A 427 22.01 -5.41 -10.82
CA ALA A 427 22.52 -5.14 -9.48
C ALA A 427 22.53 -3.62 -9.17
N ALA A 428 23.07 -2.80 -10.06
CA ALA A 428 23.18 -1.35 -9.89
C ALA A 428 21.81 -0.67 -9.75
N ILE A 429 20.88 -0.99 -10.65
CA ILE A 429 19.52 -0.41 -10.67
C ILE A 429 18.76 -0.81 -9.41
N SER A 430 18.87 -2.08 -8.99
CA SER A 430 18.23 -2.53 -7.78
C SER A 430 18.76 -1.82 -6.54
N ILE A 431 20.06 -1.49 -6.44
CA ILE A 431 20.62 -0.81 -5.25
C ILE A 431 20.02 0.58 -5.03
N VAL A 432 19.84 1.35 -6.10
CA VAL A 432 19.29 2.71 -6.03
C VAL A 432 17.77 2.75 -6.04
N SER A 433 17.13 1.57 -6.00
CA SER A 433 15.68 1.45 -5.87
C SER A 433 15.22 2.06 -4.55
N PRO A 434 14.34 3.08 -4.58
CA PRO A 434 13.76 3.66 -3.37
C PRO A 434 12.76 2.72 -2.67
N ILE A 435 12.44 1.59 -3.30
CA ILE A 435 11.53 0.56 -2.77
C ILE A 435 12.29 -0.77 -2.70
N LYS A 436 12.33 -1.36 -1.50
CA LYS A 436 12.91 -2.67 -1.25
C LYS A 436 11.92 -3.62 -0.59
N MET A 437 11.68 -4.76 -1.21
CA MET A 437 10.91 -5.86 -0.65
C MET A 437 11.63 -6.40 0.59
N SER A 438 10.86 -6.67 1.65
CA SER A 438 11.31 -7.37 2.85
C SER A 438 10.13 -8.05 3.52
N ASP A 439 10.40 -8.84 4.55
CA ASP A 439 9.36 -9.49 5.35
C ASP A 439 8.52 -8.48 6.17
N SER A 440 9.08 -7.29 6.41
CA SER A 440 8.47 -6.22 7.21
C SER A 440 7.79 -5.12 6.39
N VAL A 441 7.68 -5.29 5.07
CA VAL A 441 7.02 -4.31 4.20
C VAL A 441 6.06 -4.98 3.23
N ILE A 442 5.10 -4.20 2.77
CA ILE A 442 4.22 -4.54 1.66
C ILE A 442 4.44 -3.52 0.59
N VAL A 443 4.46 -3.96 -0.66
CA VAL A 443 4.43 -3.07 -1.81
C VAL A 443 3.05 -3.17 -2.44
N ALA A 444 2.34 -2.05 -2.49
CA ALA A 444 1.14 -1.91 -3.29
C ALA A 444 1.51 -1.25 -4.61
N GLN A 445 1.13 -1.86 -5.73
CA GLN A 445 1.17 -1.21 -7.03
C GLN A 445 -0.16 -0.47 -7.22
N LEU A 446 -0.05 0.83 -7.45
CA LEU A 446 -1.11 1.73 -7.86
C LEU A 446 -1.44 1.50 -9.34
N SER A 447 -2.40 2.25 -9.88
CA SER A 447 -2.82 2.13 -11.27
C SER A 447 -1.66 2.21 -12.28
N ASP A 448 -1.72 1.35 -13.30
CA ASP A 448 -0.86 1.45 -14.48
C ASP A 448 -1.25 2.67 -15.35
N ASN A 449 -2.49 3.17 -15.22
CA ASN A 449 -2.90 4.42 -15.83
C ASN A 449 -2.16 5.59 -15.16
N PHE A 450 -1.23 6.20 -15.92
CA PHE A 450 -0.39 7.30 -15.46
C PHE A 450 -1.20 8.45 -14.80
N LEU A 451 -2.40 8.75 -15.29
CA LEU A 451 -3.22 9.85 -14.78
C LEU A 451 -3.84 9.53 -13.43
N ILE A 452 -4.48 8.36 -13.33
CA ILE A 452 -5.03 7.84 -12.07
C ILE A 452 -3.91 7.76 -11.02
N ARG A 453 -2.74 7.26 -11.44
CA ARG A 453 -1.54 7.21 -10.60
C ARG A 453 -1.14 8.58 -10.06
N GLN A 454 -1.09 9.63 -10.88
CA GLN A 454 -0.74 10.98 -10.40
C GLN A 454 -1.75 11.51 -9.38
N GLN A 455 -3.05 11.31 -9.62
CA GLN A 455 -4.09 11.73 -8.68
C GLN A 455 -4.00 10.97 -7.34
N LEU A 456 -3.75 9.66 -7.38
CA LEU A 456 -3.49 8.84 -6.20
C LEU A 456 -2.25 9.33 -5.43
N ILE A 457 -1.17 9.67 -6.13
CA ILE A 457 0.05 10.23 -5.51
C ILE A 457 -0.24 11.57 -4.84
N GLU A 458 -1.08 12.45 -5.42
CA GLU A 458 -1.47 13.70 -4.77
C GLU A 458 -2.24 13.44 -3.45
N HIS A 459 -3.16 12.47 -3.44
CA HIS A 459 -3.85 12.07 -2.21
C HIS A 459 -2.87 11.56 -1.15
N LEU A 460 -1.93 10.69 -1.55
CA LEU A 460 -0.90 10.17 -0.65
C LEU A 460 0.02 11.27 -0.10
N ARG A 461 0.35 12.29 -0.91
CA ARG A 461 1.13 13.46 -0.47
C ARG A 461 0.39 14.33 0.55
N MET A 462 -0.94 14.37 0.51
CA MET A 462 -1.75 15.11 1.49
C MET A 462 -1.86 14.38 2.84
N LEU A 463 -1.58 13.08 2.89
CA LEU A 463 -1.73 12.21 4.08
C LEU A 463 -0.47 12.18 4.97
N THR A 464 0.53 13.04 4.73
CA THR A 464 1.86 13.03 5.37
C THR A 464 1.89 13.57 6.81
N LEU A 465 1.00 13.11 7.68
CA LEU A 465 1.16 13.27 9.13
C LEU A 465 1.24 11.87 9.78
N GLY A 466 2.47 11.39 9.98
CA GLY A 466 2.78 10.33 10.97
C GLY A 466 3.32 9.00 10.45
N GLU A 467 3.14 8.64 9.18
CA GLU A 467 3.67 7.38 8.60
C GLU A 467 4.54 7.69 7.37
N LEU A 468 5.80 7.22 7.37
CA LEU A 468 6.73 7.32 6.23
C LEU A 468 6.34 6.29 5.16
N ASN A 469 5.26 6.54 4.44
CA ASN A 469 4.95 5.77 3.24
C ASN A 469 5.85 6.27 2.11
N LEU A 470 6.75 5.40 1.62
CA LEU A 470 7.63 5.71 0.49
C LEU A 470 6.88 5.41 -0.79
N PHE A 471 6.64 6.44 -1.61
CA PHE A 471 6.13 6.28 -2.96
C PHE A 471 7.28 6.38 -3.95
N ALA A 472 7.28 5.51 -4.96
CA ALA A 472 8.18 5.65 -6.10
C ALA A 472 7.51 5.11 -7.35
N GLY A 473 7.28 6.01 -8.31
CA GLY A 473 6.53 5.65 -9.51
C GLY A 473 5.12 5.18 -9.16
N LYS A 474 4.72 4.04 -9.72
CA LYS A 474 3.44 3.36 -9.41
C LYS A 474 3.43 2.53 -8.14
N TYR A 475 4.47 2.58 -7.30
CA TYR A 475 4.54 1.72 -6.13
C TYR A 475 4.48 2.52 -4.83
N LEU A 476 3.69 2.00 -3.90
CA LEU A 476 3.55 2.45 -2.53
C LEU A 476 4.15 1.39 -1.59
N LEU A 477 5.21 1.75 -0.88
CA LEU A 477 5.77 0.91 0.16
C LEU A 477 5.10 1.23 1.50
N ILE A 478 4.52 0.19 2.10
CA ILE A 478 3.83 0.22 3.39
C ILE A 478 4.67 -0.55 4.40
N THR A 479 5.16 0.15 5.43
CA THR A 479 5.94 -0.48 6.50
C THR A 479 5.03 -1.15 7.53
N SER A 480 5.35 -2.39 7.90
CA SER A 480 4.61 -3.11 8.93
C SER A 480 5.01 -2.69 10.34
N GLU A 481 4.04 -2.45 11.21
CA GLU A 481 4.32 -2.40 12.65
C GLU A 481 4.84 -3.74 13.15
N ARG A 482 5.45 -3.76 14.35
CA ARG A 482 5.96 -4.97 14.99
C ARG A 482 5.23 -5.22 16.31
N ILE A 483 4.87 -6.48 16.55
CA ILE A 483 4.39 -6.95 17.85
C ILE A 483 5.48 -7.85 18.44
N GLY A 484 6.22 -7.31 19.40
CA GLY A 484 7.49 -7.89 19.85
C GLY A 484 8.53 -7.84 18.72
N ASN A 485 9.21 -8.96 18.46
CA ASN A 485 10.25 -9.02 17.44
C ASN A 485 9.76 -9.35 16.02
N LYS A 486 8.47 -9.63 15.81
CA LYS A 486 7.94 -10.02 14.49
C LYS A 486 7.06 -8.92 13.88
N PRO A 487 7.21 -8.63 12.58
CA PRO A 487 6.27 -7.78 11.84
C PRO A 487 4.84 -8.33 11.90
N VAL A 488 3.86 -7.43 11.95
CA VAL A 488 2.43 -7.76 11.85
C VAL A 488 2.13 -8.44 10.52
N SER A 489 2.65 -7.90 9.41
CA SER A 489 2.54 -8.48 8.06
C SER A 489 2.89 -9.97 8.01
N ALA A 490 3.92 -10.39 8.74
CA ALA A 490 4.36 -11.79 8.81
C ALA A 490 3.46 -12.67 9.68
N LYS A 491 2.71 -12.09 10.64
CA LYS A 491 1.79 -12.85 11.52
C LYS A 491 0.42 -13.05 10.91
N ILE A 492 -0.16 -12.01 10.31
CA ILE A 492 -1.51 -12.06 9.72
C ILE A 492 -1.49 -12.55 8.26
N GLY A 493 -0.43 -12.22 7.53
CA GLY A 493 -0.27 -12.41 6.09
C GLY A 493 -0.10 -11.07 5.36
N LYS A 494 0.80 -11.02 4.35
CA LYS A 494 1.06 -9.79 3.57
C LYS A 494 -0.21 -9.27 2.89
N LYS A 495 -1.04 -10.14 2.31
CA LYS A 495 -2.31 -9.73 1.67
C LYS A 495 -3.25 -9.07 2.67
N GLN A 496 -3.53 -9.75 3.78
CA GLN A 496 -4.47 -9.27 4.82
C GLN A 496 -3.98 -7.98 5.47
N TYR A 497 -2.69 -7.90 5.80
CA TYR A 497 -2.13 -6.67 6.37
C TYR A 497 -2.16 -5.51 5.35
N GLY A 498 -1.93 -5.78 4.07
CA GLY A 498 -1.99 -4.75 3.03
C GLY A 498 -3.40 -4.25 2.79
N LEU A 499 -4.41 -5.15 2.77
CA LEU A 499 -5.83 -4.79 2.74
C LEU A 499 -6.17 -3.83 3.89
N PHE A 500 -5.81 -4.23 5.12
CA PHE A 500 -6.05 -3.42 6.31
C PHE A 500 -5.37 -2.06 6.21
N LYS A 501 -4.08 -2.02 5.84
CA LYS A 501 -3.32 -0.76 5.81
C LYS A 501 -3.80 0.18 4.71
N LEU A 502 -4.07 -0.31 3.51
CA LEU A 502 -4.63 0.50 2.42
C LEU A 502 -5.98 1.09 2.80
N ALA A 503 -6.87 0.28 3.37
CA ALA A 503 -8.16 0.74 3.90
C ALA A 503 -7.99 1.80 5.02
N SER A 504 -6.89 1.73 5.77
CA SER A 504 -6.59 2.64 6.88
C SER A 504 -5.95 3.98 6.46
N ILE A 505 -5.30 4.01 5.29
CA ILE A 505 -4.55 5.15 4.76
C ILE A 505 -5.41 5.96 3.79
N LEU A 506 -6.09 5.28 2.86
CA LEU A 506 -6.82 5.93 1.78
C LEU A 506 -8.27 6.22 2.22
N PRO A 507 -8.84 7.37 1.80
CA PRO A 507 -10.22 7.71 2.07
C PRO A 507 -11.18 6.94 1.12
N ARG A 508 -12.47 6.85 1.46
CA ARG A 508 -13.42 5.96 0.75
C ARG A 508 -13.65 6.37 -0.70
N GLU A 509 -13.61 7.67 -0.98
CA GLU A 509 -13.80 8.25 -2.31
C GLU A 509 -12.75 7.75 -3.30
N VAL A 510 -11.55 7.42 -2.81
CA VAL A 510 -10.46 6.84 -3.61
C VAL A 510 -10.82 5.41 -4.05
N PHE A 511 -11.47 4.61 -3.22
CA PHE A 511 -11.83 3.23 -3.58
C PHE A 511 -12.90 3.18 -4.67
N GLU A 512 -13.81 4.14 -4.66
CA GLU A 512 -14.88 4.30 -5.66
C GLU A 512 -14.34 4.84 -6.98
N THR A 513 -13.55 5.92 -6.93
CA THR A 513 -13.01 6.57 -8.12
C THR A 513 -12.04 5.67 -8.89
N TYR A 514 -11.24 4.86 -8.19
CA TYR A 514 -10.16 4.05 -8.77
C TYR A 514 -10.41 2.56 -8.54
N LYS A 515 -11.64 2.13 -8.84
CA LYS A 515 -12.14 0.79 -8.58
C LYS A 515 -11.20 -0.30 -9.10
N ASN A 516 -10.70 -1.15 -8.20
CA ASN A 516 -9.81 -2.28 -8.50
C ASN A 516 -8.47 -1.93 -9.18
N GLU A 517 -8.02 -0.67 -9.10
CA GLU A 517 -6.76 -0.19 -9.68
C GLU A 517 -5.53 -0.45 -8.80
N ILE A 518 -5.72 -0.91 -7.55
CA ILE A 518 -4.63 -1.16 -6.59
C ILE A 518 -4.44 -2.66 -6.41
N VAL A 519 -3.19 -3.13 -6.55
CA VAL A 519 -2.81 -4.53 -6.32
C VAL A 519 -1.70 -4.63 -5.28
N ILE A 520 -1.69 -5.69 -4.47
CA ILE A 520 -0.57 -5.99 -3.57
C ILE A 520 0.44 -6.87 -4.29
N LEU A 521 1.71 -6.49 -4.23
CA LEU A 521 2.82 -7.32 -4.67
C LEU A 521 3.34 -8.15 -3.48
N ALA A 522 3.17 -9.46 -3.56
CA ALA A 522 3.67 -10.37 -2.54
C ALA A 522 4.06 -11.72 -3.15
N ASN A 523 5.17 -12.28 -2.66
CA ASN A 523 5.66 -13.62 -3.04
C ASN A 523 5.83 -13.81 -4.56
N GLY A 524 6.28 -12.78 -5.27
CA GLY A 524 6.47 -12.83 -6.72
C GLY A 524 5.19 -12.68 -7.55
N ALA A 525 4.03 -12.41 -6.94
CA ALA A 525 2.76 -12.27 -7.64
C ALA A 525 2.06 -10.94 -7.34
N SER A 526 1.28 -10.46 -8.32
CA SER A 526 0.31 -9.38 -8.14
C SER A 526 -1.01 -9.96 -7.65
N ILE A 527 -1.44 -9.49 -6.48
CA ILE A 527 -2.67 -9.93 -5.82
C ILE A 527 -3.70 -8.81 -5.96
N PRO A 528 -4.77 -9.01 -6.74
CA PRO A 528 -5.81 -8.01 -6.89
C PRO A 528 -6.55 -7.79 -5.57
N ILE A 529 -6.93 -6.55 -5.32
CA ILE A 529 -7.76 -6.15 -4.19
C ILE A 529 -9.08 -5.60 -4.72
N LEU A 530 -10.18 -6.04 -4.12
CA LEU A 530 -11.50 -5.50 -4.42
C LEU A 530 -11.75 -4.21 -3.65
N SER A 531 -12.21 -3.16 -4.32
CA SER A 531 -12.54 -1.88 -3.68
C SER A 531 -13.62 -2.01 -2.59
N ARG A 532 -14.54 -2.97 -2.72
CA ARG A 532 -15.53 -3.28 -1.69
C ARG A 532 -14.89 -3.74 -0.38
N HIS A 533 -13.84 -4.57 -0.43
CA HIS A 533 -13.12 -5.04 0.76
C HIS A 533 -12.43 -3.88 1.48
N LEU A 534 -11.80 -2.97 0.72
CA LEU A 534 -11.17 -1.77 1.28
C LEU A 534 -12.21 -0.86 1.94
N THR A 535 -13.37 -0.67 1.30
CA THR A 535 -14.45 0.16 1.83
C THR A 535 -15.02 -0.42 3.13
N TRP A 536 -15.35 -1.71 3.17
CA TRP A 536 -15.87 -2.35 4.39
C TRP A 536 -14.86 -2.32 5.53
N LEU A 537 -13.58 -2.59 5.25
CA LEU A 537 -12.52 -2.48 6.25
C LEU A 537 -12.37 -1.04 6.75
N ASN A 538 -12.45 -0.04 5.87
CA ASN A 538 -12.37 1.36 6.27
C ASN A 538 -13.49 1.73 7.25
N TYR A 539 -14.74 1.33 6.97
CA TYR A 539 -15.84 1.47 7.92
C TYR A 539 -15.54 0.77 9.25
N LEU A 540 -15.15 -0.50 9.23
CA LEU A 540 -14.86 -1.25 10.46
C LEU A 540 -13.73 -0.61 11.29
N ILE A 541 -12.69 -0.10 10.63
CA ILE A 541 -11.59 0.64 11.25
C ILE A 541 -12.14 1.87 11.98
N ASP A 542 -13.01 2.65 11.34
CA ASP A 542 -13.57 3.89 11.92
C ASP A 542 -14.57 3.64 13.05
N ILE A 543 -15.37 2.58 12.91
CA ILE A 543 -16.42 2.19 13.87
C ILE A 543 -15.80 1.61 15.14
N PHE A 544 -14.82 0.71 15.01
CA PHE A 544 -14.27 -0.06 16.14
C PHE A 544 -12.84 0.36 16.54
N ASN A 545 -12.28 1.39 15.90
CA ASN A 545 -10.90 1.86 16.11
C ASN A 545 -9.85 0.73 15.99
N LEU A 546 -9.99 -0.11 14.95
CA LEU A 546 -9.20 -1.33 14.79
C LEU A 546 -7.69 -1.07 14.72
N LYS A 547 -7.27 0.13 14.29
CA LYS A 547 -5.85 0.57 14.27
C LYS A 547 -5.19 0.38 15.63
N TYR A 548 -5.86 0.75 16.71
CA TYR A 548 -5.32 0.64 18.07
C TYR A 548 -5.28 -0.82 18.56
N LEU A 549 -6.26 -1.62 18.15
CA LEU A 549 -6.43 -3.00 18.61
C LEU A 549 -5.36 -3.95 18.08
N LEU A 550 -4.83 -3.70 16.88
CA LEU A 550 -3.76 -4.50 16.29
C LEU A 550 -2.52 -4.59 17.17
N THR A 551 -2.21 -3.55 17.95
CA THR A 551 -0.99 -3.48 18.77
C THR A 551 -1.24 -3.67 20.27
N LYS A 552 -2.51 -3.77 20.71
CA LYS A 552 -2.88 -3.75 22.13
C LYS A 552 -2.62 -5.06 22.87
N GLY A 553 -2.96 -6.20 22.27
CA GLY A 553 -2.93 -7.51 22.94
C GLY A 553 -3.01 -8.69 21.95
N LYS A 554 -2.71 -9.91 22.42
CA LYS A 554 -2.72 -11.12 21.59
C LYS A 554 -4.14 -11.51 21.15
N SER A 555 -5.11 -11.39 22.06
CA SER A 555 -6.53 -11.69 21.82
C SER A 555 -7.12 -10.75 20.77
N GLU A 556 -6.95 -9.44 20.96
CA GLU A 556 -7.47 -8.41 20.07
C GLU A 556 -6.81 -8.52 18.69
N PHE A 557 -5.50 -8.78 18.65
CA PHE A 557 -4.80 -9.05 17.40
C PHE A 557 -5.39 -10.24 16.63
N ALA A 558 -5.72 -11.34 17.33
CA ALA A 558 -6.32 -12.51 16.71
C ALA A 558 -7.72 -12.21 16.16
N THR A 559 -8.55 -11.49 16.92
CA THR A 559 -9.89 -11.07 16.47
C THR A 559 -9.80 -10.17 15.24
N VAL A 560 -8.96 -9.14 15.25
CA VAL A 560 -8.80 -8.25 14.09
C VAL A 560 -8.28 -9.03 12.88
N SER A 561 -7.36 -9.97 13.11
CA SER A 561 -6.83 -10.82 12.03
C SER A 561 -7.89 -11.69 11.38
N GLU A 562 -8.81 -12.24 12.18
CA GLU A 562 -9.93 -13.05 11.70
C GLU A 562 -10.95 -12.18 10.95
N VAL A 563 -11.28 -11.01 11.49
CA VAL A 563 -12.18 -10.03 10.86
C VAL A 563 -11.71 -9.64 9.47
N ILE A 564 -10.41 -9.38 9.28
CA ILE A 564 -9.87 -9.05 7.96
C ILE A 564 -10.06 -10.21 6.97
N ARG A 565 -9.90 -11.47 7.43
CA ARG A 565 -10.13 -12.66 6.59
C ARG A 565 -11.61 -12.89 6.28
N LEU A 566 -12.50 -12.57 7.21
CA LEU A 566 -13.96 -12.62 6.99
C LEU A 566 -14.37 -11.59 5.92
N ILE A 567 -13.83 -10.37 5.99
CA ILE A 567 -14.05 -9.36 4.95
C ILE A 567 -13.54 -9.81 3.59
N GLU A 568 -12.35 -10.43 3.54
CA GLU A 568 -11.81 -11.00 2.29
C GLU A 568 -12.72 -12.08 1.67
N LYS A 569 -13.55 -12.75 2.49
CA LYS A 569 -14.54 -13.76 2.07
C LYS A 569 -15.93 -13.18 1.77
N ASP A 570 -16.11 -11.87 1.81
CA ASP A 570 -17.41 -11.19 1.74
C ASP A 570 -18.37 -11.46 2.94
N GLU A 571 -17.86 -11.92 4.09
CA GLU A 571 -18.65 -12.27 5.28
C GLU A 571 -18.77 -11.08 6.27
N VAL A 572 -19.36 -9.97 5.84
CA VAL A 572 -19.41 -8.70 6.61
C VAL A 572 -20.19 -8.81 7.92
N LEU A 573 -21.35 -9.48 7.92
CA LEU A 573 -22.15 -9.66 9.13
C LEU A 573 -21.43 -10.54 10.16
N PHE A 574 -20.71 -11.58 9.69
CA PHE A 574 -19.91 -12.41 10.57
C PHE A 574 -18.73 -11.62 11.16
N ALA A 575 -18.08 -10.76 10.36
CA ALA A 575 -17.04 -9.87 10.86
C ALA A 575 -17.55 -8.95 11.99
N LEU A 576 -18.75 -8.37 11.84
CA LEU A 576 -19.39 -7.57 12.89
C LEU A 576 -19.68 -8.39 14.14
N TYR A 577 -20.30 -9.55 13.99
CA TYR A 577 -20.56 -10.47 15.09
C TYR A 577 -19.26 -10.85 15.83
N LYS A 578 -18.17 -11.11 15.09
CA LYS A 578 -16.89 -11.52 15.68
C LYS A 578 -16.25 -10.43 16.53
N LEU A 579 -16.31 -9.17 16.09
CA LEU A 579 -15.83 -8.03 16.88
C LEU A 579 -16.62 -7.92 18.19
N ILE A 580 -17.94 -7.93 18.09
CA ILE A 580 -18.84 -7.74 19.22
C ILE A 580 -18.72 -8.90 20.23
N SER A 581 -18.73 -10.15 19.75
CA SER A 581 -18.57 -11.34 20.60
C SER A 581 -17.21 -11.41 21.30
N SER A 582 -16.20 -10.72 20.76
CA SER A 582 -14.89 -10.57 21.41
C SER A 582 -14.82 -9.38 22.39
N ASN A 583 -15.96 -8.83 22.80
CA ASN A 583 -16.08 -7.63 23.65
C ASN A 583 -15.43 -6.37 23.05
N ILE A 584 -15.35 -6.26 21.72
CA ILE A 584 -14.90 -5.06 21.02
C ILE A 584 -16.14 -4.26 20.60
N TYR A 585 -16.53 -3.32 21.44
CA TYR A 585 -17.71 -2.48 21.24
C TYR A 585 -17.38 -1.16 20.54
N THR A 586 -18.35 -0.60 19.81
CA THR A 586 -18.22 0.67 19.11
C THR A 586 -18.85 1.82 19.90
N GLN A 587 -18.26 3.02 19.77
CA GLN A 587 -18.86 4.28 20.22
C GLN A 587 -19.68 4.98 19.13
N LYS A 588 -19.72 4.42 17.92
CA LYS A 588 -20.38 4.98 16.73
C LYS A 588 -21.36 3.96 16.11
N PRO A 589 -22.37 3.48 16.87
CA PRO A 589 -23.29 2.45 16.39
C PRO A 589 -24.07 2.88 15.13
N TYR A 590 -24.39 4.17 14.98
CA TYR A 590 -25.08 4.71 13.80
C TYR A 590 -24.36 4.43 12.47
N LEU A 591 -23.02 4.37 12.46
CA LEU A 591 -22.25 4.06 11.25
C LEU A 591 -22.36 2.58 10.82
N LEU A 592 -22.90 1.69 11.66
CA LEU A 592 -23.13 0.30 11.29
C LEU A 592 -24.23 0.18 10.22
N GLU A 593 -25.24 1.05 10.25
CA GLU A 593 -26.25 1.09 9.19
C GLU A 593 -25.66 1.58 7.87
N ASP A 594 -24.80 2.59 7.92
CA ASP A 594 -24.09 3.07 6.73
C ASP A 594 -23.22 1.97 6.12
N LEU A 595 -22.52 1.19 6.95
CA LEU A 595 -21.75 0.02 6.47
C LEU A 595 -22.65 -1.02 5.79
N ARG A 596 -23.83 -1.34 6.36
CA ARG A 596 -24.76 -2.32 5.75
C ARG A 596 -25.33 -1.81 4.42
N LYS A 597 -25.67 -0.53 4.36
CA LYS A 597 -26.13 0.13 3.13
C LYS A 597 -25.04 0.11 2.06
N GLU A 598 -23.82 0.50 2.42
CA GLU A 598 -22.67 0.46 1.50
C GLU A 598 -22.32 -0.96 1.08
N HIS A 599 -22.48 -1.95 1.95
CA HIS A 599 -22.26 -3.35 1.60
C HIS A 599 -23.16 -3.78 0.44
N VAL A 600 -24.45 -3.49 0.50
CA VAL A 600 -25.39 -3.76 -0.59
C VAL A 600 -25.03 -2.96 -1.84
N ARG A 601 -24.78 -1.66 -1.71
CA ARG A 601 -24.42 -0.78 -2.86
C ARG A 601 -23.21 -1.31 -3.62
N TRP A 602 -22.16 -1.72 -2.91
CA TRP A 602 -20.94 -2.24 -3.53
C TRP A 602 -21.16 -3.59 -4.22
N LEU A 603 -21.97 -4.48 -3.63
CA LEU A 603 -22.33 -5.74 -4.29
C LEU A 603 -23.11 -5.47 -5.58
N GLU A 604 -24.01 -4.48 -5.60
CA GLU A 604 -24.74 -4.08 -6.81
C GLU A 604 -23.80 -3.50 -7.88
N MET A 605 -22.87 -2.63 -7.48
CA MET A 605 -21.85 -2.07 -8.38
C MET A 605 -20.91 -3.13 -8.96
N ASP A 606 -20.70 -4.24 -8.24
CA ASP A 606 -19.89 -5.39 -8.69
C ASP A 606 -20.72 -6.46 -9.41
N GLU A 607 -21.98 -6.16 -9.73
CA GLU A 607 -22.92 -7.08 -10.41
C GLU A 607 -23.21 -8.37 -9.62
N GLU A 608 -22.95 -8.37 -8.31
CA GLU A 608 -23.23 -9.47 -7.36
C GLU A 608 -24.69 -9.42 -6.86
N VAL A 609 -25.64 -9.33 -7.81
CA VAL A 609 -27.05 -9.04 -7.57
C VAL A 609 -27.71 -10.01 -6.57
N LYS A 610 -27.39 -11.31 -6.65
CA LYS A 610 -27.94 -12.32 -5.73
C LYS A 610 -27.49 -12.10 -4.29
N LYS A 611 -26.21 -11.80 -4.08
CA LYS A 611 -25.68 -11.50 -2.74
C LYS A 611 -26.26 -10.18 -2.21
N ALA A 612 -26.30 -9.15 -3.05
CA ALA A 612 -26.92 -7.87 -2.67
C ALA A 612 -28.37 -8.06 -2.21
N GLN A 613 -29.14 -8.87 -2.95
CA GLN A 613 -30.52 -9.17 -2.60
C GLN A 613 -30.65 -9.97 -1.31
N LEU A 614 -29.75 -10.94 -1.07
CA LEU A 614 -29.66 -11.66 0.20
C LEU A 614 -29.50 -10.70 1.38
N PHE A 615 -28.55 -9.78 1.31
CA PHE A 615 -28.31 -8.84 2.40
C PHE A 615 -29.43 -7.81 2.59
N ARG A 616 -30.13 -7.41 1.51
CA ARG A 616 -31.36 -6.61 1.61
C ARG A 616 -32.45 -7.36 2.37
N ASP A 617 -32.67 -8.63 2.05
CA ASP A 617 -33.70 -9.45 2.70
C ASP A 617 -33.34 -9.72 4.16
N VAL A 618 -32.06 -9.99 4.45
CA VAL A 618 -31.55 -10.14 5.81
C VAL A 618 -31.75 -8.84 6.59
N ALA A 619 -31.47 -7.67 6.00
CA ALA A 619 -31.70 -6.39 6.65
C ALA A 619 -33.19 -6.12 6.89
N ALA A 620 -34.05 -6.41 5.91
CA ALA A 620 -35.49 -6.24 6.04
C ALA A 620 -36.06 -7.09 7.18
N LEU A 621 -35.75 -8.39 7.19
CA LEU A 621 -36.25 -9.30 8.21
C LEU A 621 -35.60 -9.06 9.58
N SER A 622 -34.33 -8.61 9.60
CA SER A 622 -33.70 -8.10 10.83
C SER A 622 -34.47 -6.91 11.40
N GLY A 623 -34.95 -5.99 10.56
CA GLY A 623 -35.75 -4.84 10.99
C GLY A 623 -37.08 -5.27 11.63
N LEU A 624 -37.80 -6.19 10.98
CA LEU A 624 -39.05 -6.73 11.49
C LEU A 624 -38.87 -7.43 12.84
N THR A 625 -37.89 -8.33 12.93
CA THR A 625 -37.64 -9.16 14.12
C THR A 625 -37.01 -8.35 15.27
N TYR A 626 -36.16 -7.38 14.96
CA TYR A 626 -35.59 -6.43 15.93
C TYR A 626 -36.67 -5.68 16.71
N ALA A 627 -37.76 -5.25 16.05
CA ALA A 627 -38.86 -4.56 16.72
C ALA A 627 -39.50 -5.42 17.83
N PHE A 628 -39.71 -6.71 17.54
CA PHE A 628 -40.24 -7.67 18.52
C PHE A 628 -39.24 -8.00 19.63
N CYS A 629 -37.95 -8.17 19.30
CA CYS A 629 -36.90 -8.37 20.30
C CYS A 629 -36.79 -7.17 21.25
N ASN A 630 -36.79 -5.93 20.74
CA ASN A 630 -36.79 -4.71 21.55
C ASN A 630 -38.05 -4.60 22.43
N TYR A 631 -39.20 -4.99 21.89
CA TYR A 631 -40.43 -4.99 22.67
C TYR A 631 -40.31 -5.95 23.86
N VAL A 632 -39.90 -7.19 23.61
CA VAL A 632 -39.70 -8.20 24.66
C VAL A 632 -38.62 -7.77 25.65
N GLU A 633 -37.56 -7.11 25.19
CA GLU A 633 -36.56 -6.50 26.07
C GLU A 633 -37.20 -5.50 27.05
N SER A 634 -38.05 -4.61 26.53
CA SER A 634 -38.72 -3.59 27.34
C SER A 634 -39.72 -4.18 28.35
N GLU A 635 -40.49 -5.21 27.95
CA GLU A 635 -41.47 -5.85 28.82
C GLU A 635 -40.81 -6.77 29.86
N ALA A 636 -39.76 -7.50 29.48
CA ALA A 636 -39.01 -8.31 30.43
C ALA A 636 -38.39 -7.45 31.53
N ARG A 637 -37.87 -6.25 31.18
CA ARG A 637 -37.38 -5.26 32.16
C ARG A 637 -38.50 -4.80 33.10
N LYS A 638 -39.69 -4.48 32.59
CA LYS A 638 -40.84 -4.07 33.42
C LYS A 638 -41.32 -5.18 34.36
N LYS A 639 -41.25 -6.43 33.92
CA LYS A 639 -41.68 -7.62 34.68
C LYS A 639 -40.56 -8.22 35.55
N GLU A 640 -39.43 -7.53 35.70
CA GLU A 640 -38.23 -7.98 36.44
C GLU A 640 -37.74 -9.39 36.03
N LYS A 641 -38.01 -9.81 34.80
CA LYS A 641 -37.51 -11.06 34.24
C LYS A 641 -36.07 -10.90 33.77
N ASP A 642 -35.35 -12.02 33.67
CA ASP A 642 -34.03 -12.06 33.03
C ASP A 642 -34.15 -11.69 31.54
N THR A 643 -33.97 -10.40 31.27
CA THR A 643 -34.10 -9.79 29.95
C THR A 643 -33.13 -10.43 28.96
N LYS A 644 -31.93 -10.79 29.41
CA LYS A 644 -30.91 -11.44 28.58
C LYS A 644 -31.36 -12.82 28.14
N ARG A 645 -31.98 -13.60 29.03
CA ARG A 645 -32.50 -14.92 28.71
C ARG A 645 -33.67 -14.85 27.73
N GLU A 646 -34.61 -13.93 27.92
CA GLU A 646 -35.83 -13.86 27.09
C GLU A 646 -35.56 -13.37 25.67
N VAL A 647 -34.79 -12.28 25.49
CA VAL A 647 -34.42 -11.80 24.15
C VAL A 647 -33.59 -12.84 23.40
N ARG A 648 -32.69 -13.54 24.11
CA ARG A 648 -31.89 -14.59 23.49
C ARG A 648 -32.73 -15.74 22.95
N LYS A 649 -33.72 -16.23 23.72
CA LYS A 649 -34.61 -17.31 23.23
C LYS A 649 -35.21 -16.95 21.88
N LEU A 650 -35.65 -15.70 21.71
CA LEU A 650 -36.18 -15.23 20.43
C LEU A 650 -35.15 -15.30 19.31
N ILE A 651 -33.92 -14.84 19.54
CA ILE A 651 -32.86 -14.89 18.52
C ILE A 651 -32.50 -16.34 18.14
N GLU A 652 -32.56 -17.29 19.09
CA GLU A 652 -32.31 -18.70 18.80
C GLU A 652 -33.43 -19.34 17.95
N GLU A 653 -34.68 -18.91 18.13
CA GLU A 653 -35.87 -19.40 17.39
C GLU A 653 -36.10 -18.68 16.05
N ILE A 654 -35.17 -17.82 15.61
CA ILE A 654 -35.31 -17.02 14.37
C ILE A 654 -35.41 -17.87 13.09
N THR A 655 -35.09 -19.16 13.17
CA THR A 655 -35.20 -20.11 12.07
C THR A 655 -36.65 -20.54 11.79
N ASP A 656 -37.55 -20.40 12.77
CA ASP A 656 -38.95 -20.79 12.67
C ASP A 656 -39.86 -19.61 13.05
N PRO A 657 -40.60 -19.02 12.09
CA PRO A 657 -41.44 -17.86 12.35
C PRO A 657 -42.57 -18.14 13.36
N TYR A 658 -43.13 -19.36 13.38
CA TYR A 658 -44.22 -19.70 14.28
C TYR A 658 -43.73 -19.85 15.71
N HIS A 659 -42.59 -20.52 15.92
CA HIS A 659 -41.97 -20.58 17.23
C HIS A 659 -41.52 -19.20 17.72
N PHE A 660 -40.95 -18.38 16.83
CA PHE A 660 -40.58 -17.00 17.15
C PHE A 660 -41.80 -16.20 17.64
N VAL A 661 -42.90 -16.21 16.87
CA VAL A 661 -44.15 -15.51 17.23
C VAL A 661 -44.70 -16.03 18.55
N TYR A 662 -44.77 -17.35 18.73
CA TYR A 662 -45.26 -17.99 19.96
C TYR A 662 -44.47 -17.51 21.19
N LYS A 663 -43.13 -17.57 21.12
CA LYS A 663 -42.24 -17.10 22.20
C LYS A 663 -42.34 -15.60 22.46
N THR A 664 -42.63 -14.82 21.42
CA THR A 664 -42.82 -13.37 21.57
C THR A 664 -44.16 -13.09 22.25
N ALA A 665 -45.23 -13.79 21.85
CA ALA A 665 -46.58 -13.68 22.41
C ALA A 665 -46.60 -13.99 23.93
N ASP A 666 -45.83 -14.99 24.38
CA ASP A 666 -45.67 -15.32 25.82
C ASP A 666 -45.20 -14.12 26.68
N ASN A 667 -44.57 -13.12 26.07
CA ASN A 667 -44.04 -11.94 26.75
C ASN A 667 -44.82 -10.65 26.44
N LEU A 668 -45.63 -10.65 25.39
CA LEU A 668 -46.39 -9.50 24.88
C LEU A 668 -47.75 -9.33 25.59
N SER A 669 -48.16 -8.07 25.81
CA SER A 669 -49.52 -7.71 26.24
C SER A 669 -50.45 -7.40 25.06
N GLY A 670 -49.94 -7.42 23.83
CA GLY A 670 -50.68 -7.16 22.59
C GLY A 670 -50.06 -7.90 21.39
N THR A 671 -50.54 -7.64 20.17
CA THR A 671 -50.11 -8.38 18.96
C THR A 671 -49.20 -7.57 18.03
N SER A 672 -48.68 -6.42 18.49
CA SER A 672 -47.90 -5.50 17.66
C SER A 672 -46.63 -4.98 18.33
N ALA A 673 -45.58 -4.77 17.54
CA ALA A 673 -44.34 -4.10 17.91
C ALA A 673 -44.11 -2.83 17.06
N ARG A 674 -43.18 -1.96 17.49
CA ARG A 674 -42.86 -0.71 16.79
C ARG A 674 -41.40 -0.66 16.37
N LEU A 675 -41.14 -0.46 15.08
CA LEU A 675 -39.80 -0.18 14.55
C LEU A 675 -39.67 1.31 14.28
N TYR A 676 -38.91 2.03 15.11
CA TYR A 676 -38.69 3.47 14.93
C TYR A 676 -37.65 3.74 13.86
N PHE A 677 -37.87 4.77 13.03
CA PHE A 677 -36.84 5.32 12.15
C PHE A 677 -35.87 6.15 12.99
N ASN A 678 -34.64 5.68 13.13
CA ASN A 678 -33.57 6.37 13.86
C ASN A 678 -32.20 6.03 13.24
N PRO A 679 -31.12 6.76 13.60
CA PRO A 679 -29.80 6.53 13.01
C PRO A 679 -29.26 5.10 13.12
N ASP A 680 -29.63 4.34 14.16
CA ASP A 680 -29.10 3.01 14.47
C ASP A 680 -29.81 1.86 13.70
N VAL A 681 -30.98 2.12 13.13
CA VAL A 681 -31.77 1.12 12.36
C VAL A 681 -32.35 1.64 11.04
N HIS A 682 -31.92 2.80 10.55
CA HIS A 682 -32.52 3.44 9.38
C HIS A 682 -32.47 2.57 8.12
N PHE A 683 -31.40 1.81 7.89
CA PHE A 683 -31.28 0.95 6.71
C PHE A 683 -32.21 -0.25 6.82
N CYS A 684 -32.26 -0.91 7.99
CA CYS A 684 -33.21 -1.97 8.26
C CYS A 684 -34.67 -1.51 8.18
N TYR A 685 -34.97 -0.29 8.63
CA TYR A 685 -36.30 0.31 8.53
C TYR A 685 -36.75 0.41 7.07
N GLU A 686 -35.91 0.99 6.21
CA GLU A 686 -36.23 1.19 4.79
C GLU A 686 -36.35 -0.14 4.04
N GLU A 687 -35.49 -1.12 4.30
CA GLU A 687 -35.61 -2.45 3.68
C GLU A 687 -36.81 -3.24 4.23
N ALA A 688 -37.16 -3.11 5.51
CA ALA A 688 -38.37 -3.71 6.09
C ALA A 688 -39.63 -3.15 5.44
N LYS A 689 -39.69 -1.82 5.25
CA LYS A 689 -40.78 -1.15 4.53
C LYS A 689 -40.96 -1.69 3.11
N LYS A 690 -39.87 -1.82 2.35
CA LYS A 690 -39.90 -2.42 1.00
C LYS A 690 -40.35 -3.88 1.00
N LEU A 691 -40.00 -4.65 2.02
CA LEU A 691 -40.45 -6.03 2.14
C LEU A 691 -41.96 -6.12 2.41
N LEU A 692 -42.51 -5.24 3.25
CA LEU A 692 -43.96 -5.14 3.48
C LEU A 692 -44.72 -4.86 2.17
N GLU A 693 -44.22 -3.94 1.34
CA GLU A 693 -44.82 -3.66 0.03
C GLU A 693 -44.82 -4.88 -0.88
N LYS A 694 -43.75 -5.69 -0.87
CA LYS A 694 -43.66 -6.93 -1.67
C LYS A 694 -44.66 -8.00 -1.25
N ILE A 695 -45.03 -8.03 0.03
CA ILE A 695 -46.07 -8.94 0.55
C ILE A 695 -47.47 -8.33 0.50
N SER A 696 -47.68 -7.32 -0.35
CA SER A 696 -48.97 -6.64 -0.58
C SER A 696 -49.53 -5.93 0.65
N ILE A 697 -48.67 -5.46 1.55
CA ILE A 697 -49.06 -4.59 2.67
C ILE A 697 -48.61 -3.18 2.33
N ALA A 698 -49.55 -2.26 2.12
CA ALA A 698 -49.19 -0.90 1.76
C ALA A 698 -48.43 -0.22 2.91
N SER A 699 -47.34 0.47 2.58
CA SER A 699 -46.53 1.21 3.55
C SER A 699 -47.35 2.17 4.43
N SER A 700 -48.38 2.80 3.86
CA SER A 700 -49.31 3.68 4.57
C SER A 700 -50.14 2.99 5.66
N GLU A 701 -50.31 1.67 5.58
CA GLU A 701 -51.06 0.90 6.60
C GLU A 701 -50.23 0.61 7.86
N ARG A 702 -48.91 0.77 7.78
CA ARG A 702 -47.97 0.39 8.84
C ARG A 702 -47.12 1.57 9.31
N GLU A 703 -46.83 2.54 8.46
CA GLU A 703 -46.05 3.73 8.78
C GLU A 703 -46.90 4.78 9.52
N VAL A 704 -46.43 5.16 10.70
CA VAL A 704 -47.08 6.15 11.56
C VAL A 704 -46.10 7.29 11.83
N VAL A 705 -46.59 8.52 11.72
CA VAL A 705 -45.84 9.75 12.04
C VAL A 705 -46.59 10.47 13.17
N GLU A 706 -46.01 10.46 14.37
CA GLU A 706 -46.59 11.05 15.58
C GLU A 706 -45.50 11.84 16.33
N ASN A 707 -45.76 13.12 16.65
CA ASN A 707 -44.87 13.96 17.47
C ASN A 707 -43.39 13.93 17.02
N ASP A 708 -43.14 14.21 15.74
CA ASP A 708 -41.82 14.15 15.07
C ASP A 708 -41.13 12.77 15.10
N LYS A 709 -41.85 11.71 15.50
CA LYS A 709 -41.36 10.33 15.47
C LYS A 709 -42.04 9.56 14.36
N LYS A 710 -41.20 8.92 13.54
CA LYS A 710 -41.62 8.06 12.43
C LYS A 710 -41.37 6.60 12.81
N TYR A 711 -42.37 5.72 12.71
CA TYR A 711 -42.22 4.29 13.02
C TYR A 711 -43.09 3.39 12.17
N LEU A 712 -42.72 2.12 12.01
CA LEU A 712 -43.58 1.05 11.47
C LEU A 712 -44.25 0.32 12.64
N LYS A 713 -45.57 0.19 12.61
CA LYS A 713 -46.35 -0.63 13.55
C LYS A 713 -46.53 -2.02 12.93
N LEU A 714 -45.83 -3.02 13.46
CA LEU A 714 -45.71 -4.36 12.89
C LEU A 714 -46.53 -5.38 13.69
N TYR A 715 -47.17 -6.32 13.01
CA TYR A 715 -47.98 -7.40 13.61
C TYR A 715 -47.35 -8.78 13.38
N PHE A 716 -47.78 -9.78 14.16
CA PHE A 716 -47.30 -11.15 13.98
C PHE A 716 -47.57 -11.73 12.58
N ASP A 717 -48.74 -11.40 12.00
CA ASP A 717 -49.10 -11.83 10.65
C ASP A 717 -48.16 -11.24 9.59
N ASP A 718 -47.67 -10.00 9.79
CA ASP A 718 -46.69 -9.38 8.89
C ASP A 718 -45.38 -10.19 8.88
N LEU A 719 -44.97 -10.72 10.04
CA LEU A 719 -43.76 -11.53 10.17
C LEU A 719 -43.92 -12.89 9.48
N ILE A 720 -45.03 -13.59 9.73
CA ILE A 720 -45.31 -14.90 9.10
C ILE A 720 -45.34 -14.75 7.58
N LYS A 721 -46.08 -13.76 7.06
CA LYS A 721 -46.14 -13.47 5.62
C LYS A 721 -44.78 -13.13 5.01
N ALA A 722 -43.94 -12.38 5.73
CA ALA A 722 -42.59 -12.08 5.28
C ALA A 722 -41.71 -13.34 5.15
N TYR A 723 -41.74 -14.24 6.14
CA TYR A 723 -41.02 -15.52 6.06
C TYR A 723 -41.55 -16.40 4.93
N THR A 724 -42.87 -16.54 4.82
CA THR A 724 -43.52 -17.31 3.73
C THR A 724 -43.07 -16.79 2.38
N TYR A 725 -43.18 -15.49 2.12
CA TYR A 725 -42.71 -14.89 0.87
C TYR A 725 -41.22 -15.16 0.62
N LEU A 726 -40.35 -14.96 1.60
CA LEU A 726 -38.91 -15.16 1.41
C LEU A 726 -38.55 -16.62 1.14
N PHE A 727 -39.16 -17.58 1.83
CA PHE A 727 -38.88 -19.02 1.66
C PHE A 727 -39.52 -19.58 0.39
N GLU A 728 -40.72 -19.13 0.04
CA GLU A 728 -41.43 -19.62 -1.16
C GLU A 728 -40.93 -18.96 -2.44
N GLU A 729 -40.60 -17.66 -2.44
CA GLU A 729 -40.22 -16.95 -3.65
C GLU A 729 -38.72 -16.89 -3.89
N ARG A 730 -37.89 -16.88 -2.83
CA ARG A 730 -36.45 -16.55 -2.95
C ARG A 730 -35.52 -17.65 -2.45
N TYR A 731 -35.79 -18.23 -1.29
CA TYR A 731 -34.94 -19.24 -0.64
C TYR A 731 -35.68 -20.58 -0.55
N LYS A 732 -35.88 -21.21 -1.71
CA LYS A 732 -36.72 -22.41 -1.86
C LYS A 732 -36.11 -23.69 -1.30
N THR A 733 -34.79 -23.74 -1.12
CA THR A 733 -34.10 -24.95 -0.67
C THR A 733 -33.73 -24.84 0.80
N ASP A 734 -33.73 -25.97 1.53
CA ASP A 734 -33.31 -26.03 2.94
C ASP A 734 -31.92 -25.40 3.15
N LYS A 735 -31.00 -25.59 2.20
CA LYS A 735 -29.66 -25.01 2.25
C LYS A 735 -29.70 -23.48 2.15
N ASP A 736 -30.50 -22.93 1.25
CA ASP A 736 -30.63 -21.48 1.08
C ASP A 736 -31.34 -20.84 2.28
N GLN A 737 -32.35 -21.52 2.84
CA GLN A 737 -33.02 -21.10 4.07
C GLN A 737 -32.07 -21.12 5.27
N GLN A 738 -31.25 -22.16 5.41
CA GLN A 738 -30.23 -22.25 6.45
C GLN A 738 -29.19 -21.12 6.31
N ASN A 739 -28.70 -20.85 5.10
CA ASN A 739 -27.75 -19.77 4.87
C ASN A 739 -28.37 -18.39 5.20
N PHE A 740 -29.60 -18.14 4.73
CA PHE A 740 -30.32 -16.90 5.00
C PHE A 740 -30.58 -16.69 6.50
N THR A 741 -31.10 -17.70 7.18
CA THR A 741 -31.40 -17.63 8.62
C THR A 741 -30.13 -17.55 9.47
N TYR A 742 -29.01 -18.14 9.02
CA TYR A 742 -27.71 -17.97 9.65
C TYR A 742 -27.24 -16.51 9.59
N GLU A 743 -27.29 -15.87 8.42
CA GLU A 743 -26.93 -14.45 8.26
C GLU A 743 -27.87 -13.54 9.07
N LEU A 744 -29.16 -13.83 9.08
CA LEU A 744 -30.16 -13.14 9.92
C LEU A 744 -29.82 -13.21 11.40
N LYS A 745 -29.46 -14.41 11.89
CA LYS A 745 -29.08 -14.63 13.28
C LYS A 745 -27.82 -13.85 13.65
N LEU A 746 -26.80 -13.85 12.80
CA LEU A 746 -25.60 -13.02 12.98
C LEU A 746 -25.94 -11.52 13.01
N GLY A 747 -26.81 -11.08 12.09
CA GLY A 747 -27.30 -9.71 12.03
C GLY A 747 -27.99 -9.25 13.31
N LEU A 748 -28.85 -10.10 13.90
CA LEU A 748 -29.52 -9.83 15.16
C LEU A 748 -28.57 -9.83 16.36
N TYR A 749 -27.65 -10.80 16.44
CA TYR A 749 -26.66 -10.80 17.52
C TYR A 749 -25.76 -9.56 17.49
N ALA A 750 -25.41 -9.07 16.30
CA ALA A 750 -24.66 -7.83 16.16
C ALA A 750 -25.46 -6.58 16.64
N ARG A 751 -26.79 -6.67 16.77
CA ARG A 751 -27.66 -5.60 17.30
C ARG A 751 -27.99 -5.73 18.78
N PHE A 752 -27.87 -6.93 19.34
CA PHE A 752 -28.05 -7.20 20.76
C PHE A 752 -26.75 -7.71 21.40
N PRO A 753 -25.67 -6.90 21.37
CA PRO A 753 -24.33 -7.28 21.82
C PRO A 753 -24.29 -7.83 23.25
N GLN A 754 -25.11 -7.25 24.14
CA GLN A 754 -25.20 -7.60 25.56
C GLN A 754 -25.64 -9.06 25.82
N TYR A 755 -26.21 -9.74 24.82
CA TYR A 755 -26.81 -11.07 24.96
C TYR A 755 -25.98 -12.20 24.36
N ILE A 756 -24.80 -11.90 23.81
CA ILE A 756 -23.84 -12.91 23.36
C ILE A 756 -23.19 -13.62 24.58
N LYS A 757 -22.91 -14.93 24.46
CA LYS A 757 -22.29 -15.75 25.53
C LYS A 757 -20.80 -15.45 25.71
N GLU A 758 -20.31 -15.58 26.94
CA GLU A 758 -18.87 -15.80 27.22
C GLU A 758 -18.36 -17.21 26.76
N LYS A 759 -19.27 -18.15 26.49
CA LYS A 759 -18.99 -19.57 26.15
C LYS A 759 -19.18 -19.97 24.68
N ASP A 760 -19.60 -19.09 23.78
CA ASP A 760 -19.57 -19.40 22.32
C ASP A 760 -18.15 -19.13 21.73
N VAL A 761 -17.16 -18.89 22.61
CA VAL A 761 -15.73 -18.81 22.31
C VAL A 761 -15.09 -20.18 22.55
N LYS A 762 -15.30 -21.13 21.63
CA LYS A 762 -14.35 -22.23 21.38
C LYS A 762 -14.37 -22.61 19.92
#